data_AF-A0A0H2S1H9-F1
#
_entry.id   AF-A0A0H2S1H9-F1
#
_cell.length_a   1.000
_cell.length_b   1.000
_cell.length_c   1.000
_cell.angle_alpha   90.00
_cell.angle_beta   90.00
_cell.angle_gamma   90.00
#
_symmetry.space_group_name_H-M   'P 1'
#
loop_
_entity.id
_entity.type
_entity.pdbx_description
1 polymer ?
#
loop_
_entity_poly.entity_id
_entity_poly.type
_entity_poly.pdbx_seq_one_letter_code
_entity_poly.pdbx_strand_id
1 'polypeptide(L)'
;MAKELLPLDNVKLNHDSIAALFLGPKAENFALLKELFEKVLGKQRRARENYHPDDKIFISEEIKNSDGYRQMVDRLMGCLHKMTDLLNDHSVPFFSPRYSAHMSTDVSLPGLIGYLATMMFNPNNVCFESSPITTVMELEAGKDLCRMLGYNVDEPSPGEEYLPVGWGHLTCGGTVANLEAIWAARNLKFYPLALRDAMAVNAPLHSISESFTVPITGRDKQTKLFAKLELWELLNLSVKAVNDLPGRLCKEHGISPTYLDSVMKNYNIQSVGKDVLERRWGIEDSLQILIASTKHYSWPKGAAIAGIGSDNVFDIDVDNEARINIDMLREELHKRLNDKRAVYMVVAVIGSTEEGAVDSLRDIIILRNEMEDLGMSFVVHADAAWGGYFTTMIRDPNDIGKKRCWEDPPSVLLRDETAISLSYLGLTDSITIDPHKAGYIPYPAGGLCYRDGRLRYLLTWTAPYLNQNSEDESISVYGVEGSKPGASAGAVFLAHSVIGLHATGYGTLLGMASFNCRRFAAHWSSMSTDRSSFTVVPFNPIPAERYGGTQKDIEEQKDFIRKQILPKTNSELEQDDEAMALLSQLGPDLNINMFACNFRDAQGNLNTDIELANHLNWRIFQRLSVTNFEDDPYGIPFYVTSTKLAQKDYKDCATNFKKRLGVEGDQDIFVLRNVVMSPFASADNFVEKLANIFKEVLLDEIQVVRQRALPQLKSHYFLMQGKRKLYFVYLPSLYRNGEGYQVIFSASIDAKTLESYRRAKLISPGATFVLRNTQDMTLEQLLRSSTFKASIFTRNHGSVIESQVDVTAVKIVKQRTLRTKTYSSEYPHYMPFYLYGTPKELHLDHIYLRAPNIQLTAGSVQFSLSSKRTKMLAPEELERGMIAIACDLHEDWMQPFTKTDELPMDVFFFRKGNAIRLLLYKDPFEAIYDGKIDLKKLTKPVAEVKVILTDEIYVDSDDLNEDSTFHPIPFGKCNPLDQRTNTVPKRRKVDALSIIDERCGSVARTRQQCHVFAQSVKEIPDINSFKSTNVDAQIGSEFGMFSCSK
;
A
#
# COMPACT_ATOMS: atom_id res chain seq x y z
N MET A 1 23.52 22.10 -29.67
CA MET A 1 22.11 22.17 -29.22
C MET A 1 21.97 22.07 -27.71
N ALA A 2 22.39 20.98 -27.03
CA ALA A 2 22.26 20.87 -25.55
C ALA A 2 22.91 22.04 -24.78
N LYS A 3 24.12 22.48 -25.18
CA LYS A 3 24.80 23.66 -24.59
C LYS A 3 24.08 24.99 -24.77
N GLU A 4 23.14 25.10 -25.72
CA GLU A 4 22.32 26.31 -25.92
C GLU A 4 21.04 26.28 -25.08
N LEU A 5 20.72 25.14 -24.46
CA LEU A 5 19.51 24.93 -23.65
C LEU A 5 19.78 25.00 -22.14
N LEU A 6 21.05 24.94 -21.72
CA LEU A 6 21.44 24.96 -20.31
C LEU A 6 21.73 26.41 -19.86
N PRO A 7 21.17 26.87 -18.72
CA PRO A 7 21.48 28.20 -18.20
C PRO A 7 22.95 28.31 -17.79
N LEU A 8 23.51 29.52 -17.94
CA LEU A 8 24.92 29.83 -17.68
C LEU A 8 25.22 30.18 -16.21
N ASP A 9 24.18 30.34 -15.38
CA ASP A 9 24.30 30.90 -14.02
C ASP A 9 23.88 29.91 -12.93
N ASN A 10 24.61 29.91 -11.81
CA ASN A 10 24.23 29.15 -10.61
C ASN A 10 23.00 29.80 -9.94
N VAL A 11 21.87 29.08 -9.94
CA VAL A 11 20.62 29.54 -9.32
C VAL A 11 20.77 29.58 -7.78
N LYS A 12 20.30 30.67 -7.16
CA LYS A 12 20.25 30.81 -5.69
C LYS A 12 18.82 31.09 -5.25
N LEU A 13 18.09 30.03 -4.93
CA LEU A 13 16.73 30.13 -4.43
C LEU A 13 16.69 30.58 -2.96
N ASN A 14 15.67 31.35 -2.65
CA ASN A 14 15.16 31.74 -1.34
C ASN A 14 13.63 31.59 -1.32
N HIS A 15 12.97 31.91 -0.20
CA HIS A 15 11.51 31.82 -0.06
C HIS A 15 10.74 32.52 -1.20
N ASP A 16 11.08 33.77 -1.51
CA ASP A 16 10.37 34.58 -2.50
C ASP A 16 10.52 34.00 -3.91
N SER A 17 11.73 33.56 -4.28
CA SER A 17 11.97 32.93 -5.59
C SER A 17 11.29 31.57 -5.72
N ILE A 18 11.16 30.81 -4.62
CA ILE A 18 10.42 29.53 -4.60
C ILE A 18 8.93 29.77 -4.85
N ALA A 19 8.36 30.85 -4.33
CA ALA A 19 6.96 31.19 -4.59
C ALA A 19 6.67 31.38 -6.09
N ALA A 20 7.64 31.84 -6.89
CA ALA A 20 7.50 31.97 -8.34
C ALA A 20 7.52 30.64 -9.11
N LEU A 21 7.89 29.52 -8.45
CA LEU A 21 7.95 28.20 -9.07
C LEU A 21 6.59 27.48 -9.11
N PHE A 22 5.55 28.02 -8.47
CA PHE A 22 4.25 27.34 -8.31
C PHE A 22 3.11 28.24 -8.77
N LEU A 23 1.97 27.64 -9.16
CA LEU A 23 0.76 28.43 -9.42
C LEU A 23 0.28 29.09 -8.12
N GLY A 24 0.41 28.35 -7.02
CA GLY A 24 0.22 28.82 -5.66
C GLY A 24 -1.14 28.38 -5.07
N PRO A 25 -1.25 28.32 -3.72
CA PRO A 25 -2.45 27.85 -3.03
C PRO A 25 -3.75 28.57 -3.37
N LYS A 26 -3.66 29.81 -3.86
CA LYS A 26 -4.78 30.66 -4.28
C LYS A 26 -4.63 31.14 -5.73
N ALA A 27 -3.81 30.45 -6.52
CA ALA A 27 -3.47 30.85 -7.88
C ALA A 27 -2.89 32.26 -7.97
N GLU A 28 -2.06 32.63 -7.00
CA GLU A 28 -1.38 33.93 -6.88
C GLU A 28 -0.60 34.26 -8.16
N ASN A 29 -0.03 33.24 -8.83
CA ASN A 29 0.73 33.38 -10.06
C ASN A 29 -0.08 33.10 -11.34
N PHE A 30 -1.42 33.21 -11.31
CA PHE A 30 -2.26 32.94 -12.48
C PHE A 30 -1.90 33.80 -13.70
N ALA A 31 -1.60 35.09 -13.48
CA ALA A 31 -1.20 35.99 -14.57
C ALA A 31 0.11 35.53 -15.24
N LEU A 32 1.07 35.06 -14.46
CA LEU A 32 2.32 34.51 -14.97
C LEU A 32 2.07 33.23 -15.79
N LEU A 33 1.25 32.30 -15.29
CA LEU A 33 0.90 31.07 -16.02
C LEU A 33 0.26 31.40 -17.37
N LYS A 34 -0.67 32.37 -17.40
CA LYS A 34 -1.31 32.85 -18.63
C LYS A 34 -0.27 33.40 -19.61
N GLU A 35 0.64 34.26 -19.16
CA GLU A 35 1.69 34.83 -20.01
C GLU A 35 2.61 33.73 -20.59
N LEU A 36 3.03 32.77 -19.76
CA LEU A 36 3.86 31.64 -20.19
C LEU A 36 3.14 30.82 -21.27
N PHE A 37 1.86 30.54 -21.06
CA PHE A 37 1.07 29.77 -22.02
C PHE A 37 0.84 30.53 -23.34
N GLU A 38 0.57 31.84 -23.27
CA GLU A 38 0.48 32.70 -24.47
C GLU A 38 1.78 32.72 -25.26
N LYS A 39 2.95 32.76 -24.60
CA LYS A 39 4.26 32.67 -25.26
C LYS A 39 4.46 31.33 -25.97
N VAL A 40 4.06 30.22 -25.34
CA VAL A 40 4.11 28.88 -25.93
C VAL A 40 3.21 28.81 -27.16
N LEU A 41 1.94 29.20 -27.05
CA LEU A 41 0.99 29.18 -28.17
C LEU A 41 1.44 30.10 -29.32
N GLY A 42 2.03 31.26 -29.01
CA GLY A 42 2.59 32.16 -30.01
C GLY A 42 3.77 31.54 -30.77
N LYS A 43 4.66 30.81 -30.08
CA LYS A 43 5.75 30.05 -30.74
C LYS A 43 5.21 28.90 -31.58
N GLN A 44 4.21 28.16 -31.09
CA GLN A 44 3.55 27.08 -31.84
C GLN A 44 2.92 27.58 -33.13
N ARG A 45 2.19 28.70 -33.06
CA ARG A 45 1.59 29.33 -34.24
C ARG A 45 2.65 29.67 -35.30
N ARG A 46 3.71 30.39 -34.89
CA ARG A 46 4.81 30.75 -35.81
C ARG A 46 5.51 29.53 -36.40
N ALA A 47 5.72 28.48 -35.61
CA ALA A 47 6.34 27.26 -36.10
C ALA A 47 5.52 26.61 -37.22
N ARG A 48 4.18 26.55 -37.07
CA ARG A 48 3.28 25.97 -38.08
C ARG A 48 3.12 26.87 -39.31
N GLU A 49 3.03 28.18 -39.14
CA GLU A 49 2.92 29.14 -40.26
C GLU A 49 4.21 29.21 -41.11
N ASN A 50 5.38 29.00 -40.49
CA ASN A 50 6.67 29.06 -41.19
C ASN A 50 7.11 27.72 -41.79
N TYR A 51 6.44 26.61 -41.46
CA TYR A 51 6.76 25.29 -42.01
C TYR A 51 6.07 25.13 -43.36
N HIS A 52 6.85 25.19 -44.44
CA HIS A 52 6.35 25.25 -45.82
C HIS A 52 5.32 26.39 -46.02
N PRO A 53 5.76 27.66 -45.98
CA PRO A 53 4.86 28.82 -45.97
C PRO A 53 4.00 28.99 -47.24
N ASP A 54 4.36 28.28 -48.32
CA ASP A 54 3.60 28.28 -49.58
C ASP A 54 2.39 27.32 -49.56
N ASP A 55 2.26 26.49 -48.53
CA ASP A 55 1.12 25.58 -48.38
C ASP A 55 -0.19 26.36 -48.19
N LYS A 56 -1.28 25.82 -48.76
CA LYS A 56 -2.61 26.43 -48.62
C LYS A 56 -3.14 26.29 -47.19
N ILE A 57 -4.00 27.21 -46.80
CA ILE A 57 -4.77 27.09 -45.55
C ILE A 57 -5.77 25.93 -45.69
N PHE A 58 -5.60 24.88 -44.89
CA PHE A 58 -6.46 23.69 -44.88
C PHE A 58 -7.78 23.89 -44.13
N ILE A 59 -7.81 24.78 -43.13
CA ILE A 59 -9.00 25.14 -42.35
C ILE A 59 -9.34 26.61 -42.61
N SER A 60 -10.11 26.86 -43.67
CA SER A 60 -10.49 28.20 -44.14
C SER A 60 -11.55 28.86 -43.25
N GLU A 61 -11.76 30.16 -43.42
CA GLU A 61 -12.87 30.88 -42.78
C GLU A 61 -14.25 30.35 -43.21
N GLU A 62 -14.38 29.83 -44.43
CA GLU A 62 -15.61 29.15 -44.88
C GLU A 62 -15.90 27.89 -44.05
N ILE A 63 -14.88 27.05 -43.82
CA ILE A 63 -15.00 25.86 -42.95
C ILE A 63 -15.39 26.29 -41.53
N LYS A 64 -14.73 27.32 -40.97
CA LYS A 64 -15.03 27.82 -39.61
C LYS A 64 -16.45 28.38 -39.48
N ASN A 65 -16.98 28.98 -40.53
CA ASN A 65 -18.33 29.52 -40.57
C ASN A 65 -19.41 28.46 -40.86
N SER A 66 -19.02 27.23 -41.25
CA SER A 66 -19.95 26.13 -41.48
C SER A 66 -20.68 25.71 -40.20
N ASP A 67 -21.90 25.19 -40.35
CA ASP A 67 -22.69 24.72 -39.21
C ASP A 67 -22.02 23.53 -38.50
N GLY A 68 -21.43 22.61 -39.26
CA GLY A 68 -20.74 21.45 -38.71
C GLY A 68 -19.56 21.83 -37.82
N TYR A 69 -18.75 22.82 -38.23
CA TYR A 69 -17.63 23.31 -37.41
C TYR A 69 -18.12 23.98 -36.12
N ARG A 70 -19.08 24.90 -36.22
CA ARG A 70 -19.62 25.62 -35.05
C ARG A 70 -20.26 24.67 -34.03
N GLN A 71 -21.04 23.70 -34.50
CA GLN A 71 -21.63 22.66 -33.63
C GLN A 71 -20.56 21.84 -32.90
N MET A 72 -19.46 21.50 -33.58
CA MET A 72 -18.37 20.76 -32.94
C MET A 72 -17.60 21.61 -31.93
N VAL A 73 -17.38 22.89 -32.21
CA VAL A 73 -16.76 23.83 -31.26
C VAL A 73 -17.64 24.01 -30.02
N ASP A 74 -18.95 24.21 -30.19
CA ASP A 74 -19.89 24.32 -29.08
C ASP A 74 -19.91 23.04 -28.24
N ARG A 75 -19.88 21.87 -28.89
CA ARG A 75 -19.77 20.57 -28.22
C ARG A 75 -18.46 20.45 -27.43
N LEU A 76 -17.32 20.82 -28.02
CA LEU A 76 -16.02 20.80 -27.37
C LEU A 76 -16.01 21.70 -26.13
N MET A 77 -16.45 22.96 -26.26
CA MET A 77 -16.53 23.91 -25.15
C MET A 77 -17.46 23.41 -24.05
N GLY A 78 -18.64 22.90 -24.40
CA GLY A 78 -19.58 22.34 -23.44
C GLY A 78 -19.06 21.09 -22.72
N CYS A 79 -18.31 20.22 -23.41
CA CYS A 79 -17.67 19.06 -22.80
C CYS A 79 -16.48 19.45 -21.91
N LEU A 80 -15.67 20.41 -22.35
CA LEU A 80 -14.54 20.94 -21.58
C LEU A 80 -15.03 21.56 -20.27
N HIS A 81 -16.04 22.44 -20.32
CA HIS A 81 -16.62 23.07 -19.12
C HIS A 81 -17.10 22.01 -18.12
N LYS A 82 -17.84 20.99 -18.58
CA LYS A 82 -18.32 19.91 -17.70
C LYS A 82 -17.17 19.12 -17.07
N MET A 83 -16.12 18.82 -17.85
CA MET A 83 -14.96 18.11 -17.33
C MET A 83 -14.22 18.95 -16.28
N THR A 84 -14.02 20.24 -16.52
CA THR A 84 -13.35 21.13 -15.58
C THR A 84 -14.18 21.37 -14.32
N ASP A 85 -15.50 21.48 -14.42
CA ASP A 85 -16.39 21.59 -13.25
C ASP A 85 -16.28 20.33 -12.38
N LEU A 86 -16.32 19.13 -12.97
CA LEU A 86 -16.15 17.88 -12.22
C LEU A 86 -14.77 17.77 -11.57
N LEU A 87 -13.71 18.19 -12.26
CA LEU A 87 -12.36 18.22 -11.67
C LEU A 87 -12.30 19.20 -10.50
N ASN A 88 -12.87 20.40 -10.63
CA ASN A 88 -12.89 21.37 -9.55
C ASN A 88 -13.69 20.84 -8.35
N ASP A 89 -14.89 20.32 -8.57
CA ASP A 89 -15.82 19.94 -7.51
C ASP A 89 -15.40 18.66 -6.74
N HIS A 90 -14.69 17.74 -7.40
CA HIS A 90 -14.43 16.39 -6.85
C HIS A 90 -12.94 16.05 -6.67
N SER A 91 -12.00 16.90 -7.08
CA SER A 91 -10.56 16.62 -6.88
C SER A 91 -10.09 16.99 -5.48
N VAL A 92 -9.12 16.24 -4.99
CA VAL A 92 -8.39 16.60 -3.77
C VAL A 92 -7.54 17.85 -4.03
N PRO A 93 -7.59 18.89 -3.18
CA PRO A 93 -6.91 20.16 -3.42
C PRO A 93 -5.41 20.08 -3.06
N PHE A 94 -4.62 19.32 -3.82
CA PHE A 94 -3.17 19.14 -3.59
C PHE A 94 -2.37 20.46 -3.58
N PHE A 95 -2.88 21.50 -4.25
CA PHE A 95 -2.29 22.83 -4.27
C PHE A 95 -2.32 23.55 -2.91
N SER A 96 -3.21 23.14 -2.00
CA SER A 96 -3.39 23.78 -0.70
C SER A 96 -2.41 23.24 0.34
N PRO A 97 -1.79 24.07 1.19
CA PRO A 97 -1.00 23.61 2.34
C PRO A 97 -1.82 22.87 3.41
N ARG A 98 -3.16 22.89 3.31
CA ARG A 98 -4.03 22.00 4.10
C ARG A 98 -3.87 20.54 3.68
N TYR A 99 -3.36 20.27 2.49
CA TYR A 99 -3.03 18.93 2.05
C TYR A 99 -1.65 18.52 2.54
N SER A 100 -1.59 17.48 3.38
CA SER A 100 -0.35 17.00 3.97
C SER A 100 -0.45 15.49 4.24
N ALA A 101 -0.77 14.74 3.19
CA ALA A 101 -1.20 13.34 3.26
C ALA A 101 -0.30 12.41 2.44
N HIS A 102 -0.58 12.17 1.15
CA HIS A 102 0.31 11.39 0.26
C HIS A 102 1.41 12.24 -0.38
N MET A 103 2.32 11.60 -1.13
CA MET A 103 3.37 12.23 -1.96
C MET A 103 2.76 13.00 -3.16
N SER A 104 1.93 13.99 -2.87
CA SER A 104 1.25 14.86 -3.81
C SER A 104 1.27 16.29 -3.28
N THR A 105 1.48 17.25 -4.16
CA THR A 105 1.45 18.69 -3.84
C THR A 105 1.24 19.49 -5.13
N ASP A 106 1.32 20.82 -5.05
CA ASP A 106 1.32 21.66 -6.25
C ASP A 106 2.54 21.31 -7.14
N VAL A 107 2.35 21.29 -8.45
CA VAL A 107 3.44 20.99 -9.38
C VAL A 107 4.20 22.25 -9.73
N SER A 108 5.48 22.11 -10.03
CA SER A 108 6.29 23.24 -10.47
C SER A 108 5.80 23.78 -11.82
N LEU A 109 5.67 25.10 -11.95
CA LEU A 109 5.36 25.80 -13.19
C LEU A 109 6.33 25.45 -14.33
N PRO A 110 7.66 25.35 -14.10
CA PRO A 110 8.58 24.83 -15.10
C PRO A 110 8.22 23.42 -15.60
N GLY A 111 7.90 22.49 -14.69
CA GLY A 111 7.48 21.14 -15.08
C GLY A 111 6.17 21.15 -15.88
N LEU A 112 5.17 21.90 -15.41
CA LEU A 112 3.87 22.04 -16.08
C LEU A 112 4.00 22.64 -17.49
N ILE A 113 4.72 23.77 -17.61
CA ILE A 113 4.90 24.46 -18.89
C ILE A 113 5.79 23.64 -19.83
N GLY A 114 6.83 22.97 -19.33
CA GLY A 114 7.69 22.09 -20.13
C GLY A 114 6.89 20.94 -20.75
N TYR A 115 5.99 20.33 -19.97
CA TYR A 115 5.08 19.30 -20.46
C TYR A 115 4.14 19.86 -21.55
N LEU A 116 3.42 20.94 -21.24
CA LEU A 116 2.44 21.54 -22.16
C LEU A 116 3.09 22.01 -23.46
N ALA A 117 4.23 22.69 -23.40
CA ALA A 117 4.94 23.20 -24.58
C ALA A 117 5.37 22.07 -25.52
N THR A 118 5.77 20.93 -24.95
CA THR A 118 6.25 19.78 -25.69
C THR A 118 5.11 18.91 -26.22
N MET A 119 4.04 18.75 -25.44
CA MET A 119 2.84 17.99 -25.83
C MET A 119 2.19 18.52 -27.12
N MET A 120 2.31 19.83 -27.40
CA MET A 120 1.81 20.43 -28.65
C MET A 120 2.46 19.89 -29.94
N PHE A 121 3.64 19.26 -29.82
CA PHE A 121 4.31 18.52 -30.89
C PHE A 121 4.08 17.00 -30.84
N ASN A 122 3.59 16.49 -29.70
CA ASN A 122 3.36 15.07 -29.42
C ASN A 122 4.53 14.13 -29.82
N PRO A 123 5.79 14.43 -29.43
CA PRO A 123 6.92 13.60 -29.83
C PRO A 123 6.94 12.28 -29.05
N ASN A 124 7.38 11.21 -29.72
CA ASN A 124 7.47 9.86 -29.15
C ASN A 124 8.94 9.45 -28.98
N ASN A 125 9.44 9.41 -27.75
CA ASN A 125 10.86 9.13 -27.48
C ASN A 125 11.29 7.67 -27.77
N VAL A 126 10.40 6.84 -28.33
CA VAL A 126 10.72 5.47 -28.74
C VAL A 126 11.80 5.41 -29.83
N CYS A 127 11.72 6.31 -30.81
CA CYS A 127 12.65 6.37 -31.93
C CYS A 127 13.08 7.81 -32.21
N PHE A 128 14.38 8.00 -32.39
CA PHE A 128 15.00 9.32 -32.54
C PHE A 128 14.37 10.17 -33.66
N GLU A 129 14.05 9.56 -34.81
CA GLU A 129 13.44 10.24 -35.95
C GLU A 129 12.08 10.90 -35.65
N SER A 130 11.35 10.40 -34.66
CA SER A 130 10.04 10.94 -34.26
C SER A 130 10.13 11.94 -33.09
N SER A 131 11.33 12.13 -32.53
CA SER A 131 11.55 12.87 -31.29
C SER A 131 12.97 13.43 -31.13
N PRO A 132 13.62 13.99 -32.18
CA PRO A 132 15.06 14.22 -32.14
C PRO A 132 15.47 15.16 -30.99
N ILE A 133 14.66 16.21 -30.75
CA ILE A 133 14.95 17.17 -29.67
C ILE A 133 14.56 16.62 -28.29
N THR A 134 13.45 15.88 -28.16
CA THR A 134 13.01 15.38 -26.86
C THR A 134 13.76 14.13 -26.42
N THR A 135 14.37 13.38 -27.36
CA THR A 135 15.36 12.34 -27.05
C THR A 135 16.62 12.99 -26.45
N VAL A 136 17.10 14.10 -27.03
CA VAL A 136 18.22 14.86 -26.45
C VAL A 136 17.87 15.40 -25.07
N MET A 137 16.67 15.97 -24.88
CA MET A 137 16.20 16.43 -23.56
C MET A 137 16.19 15.29 -22.53
N GLU A 138 15.78 14.08 -22.93
CA GLU A 138 15.78 12.92 -22.03
C GLU A 138 17.19 12.44 -21.68
N LEU A 139 18.10 12.41 -22.66
CA LEU A 139 19.50 12.07 -22.43
C LEU A 139 20.16 13.07 -21.46
N GLU A 140 19.90 14.36 -21.61
CA GLU A 140 20.39 15.38 -20.69
C GLU A 140 19.75 15.25 -19.30
N ALA A 141 18.44 15.03 -19.22
CA ALA A 141 17.78 14.76 -17.94
C ALA A 141 18.36 13.51 -17.23
N GLY A 142 18.67 12.45 -17.99
CA GLY A 142 19.33 11.25 -17.48
C GLY A 142 20.74 11.53 -16.95
N LYS A 143 21.53 12.34 -17.66
CA LYS A 143 22.86 12.80 -17.20
C LYS A 143 22.76 13.67 -15.95
N ASP A 144 21.78 14.57 -15.90
CA ASP A 144 21.54 15.45 -14.76
C ASP A 144 21.20 14.66 -13.50
N LEU A 145 20.31 13.66 -13.63
CA LEU A 145 20.01 12.73 -12.55
C LEU A 145 21.25 11.94 -12.12
N CYS A 146 22.00 11.35 -13.05
CA CYS A 146 23.22 10.60 -12.75
C CYS A 146 24.24 11.47 -11.98
N ARG A 147 24.50 12.69 -12.46
CA ARG A 147 25.44 13.62 -11.84
C ARG A 147 24.98 14.03 -10.44
N MET A 148 23.69 14.37 -10.28
CA MET A 148 23.09 14.71 -8.98
C MET A 148 23.17 13.55 -7.99
N LEU A 149 23.06 12.31 -8.46
CA LEU A 149 23.17 11.10 -7.63
C LEU A 149 24.63 10.71 -7.32
N GLY A 150 25.61 11.36 -7.95
CA GLY A 150 27.04 11.16 -7.71
C GLY A 150 27.69 10.13 -8.64
N TYR A 151 27.04 9.77 -9.75
CA TYR A 151 27.67 9.01 -10.82
C TYR A 151 28.52 9.91 -11.71
N ASN A 152 29.61 9.34 -12.23
CA ASN A 152 30.41 9.96 -13.28
C ASN A 152 29.60 9.98 -14.59
N VAL A 153 29.59 11.10 -15.31
CA VAL A 153 28.91 11.24 -16.60
C VAL A 153 29.85 11.70 -17.70
N ASP A 154 31.11 11.94 -17.35
CA ASP A 154 32.15 12.38 -18.26
C ASP A 154 32.91 11.16 -18.80
N GLU A 155 33.17 11.15 -20.10
CA GLU A 155 34.00 10.14 -20.74
C GLU A 155 35.46 10.30 -20.27
N PRO A 156 36.19 9.19 -20.03
CA PRO A 156 37.57 9.26 -19.56
C PRO A 156 38.48 9.90 -20.63
N SER A 157 39.32 10.85 -20.22
CA SER A 157 40.33 11.41 -21.11
C SER A 157 41.43 10.37 -21.40
N PRO A 158 42.11 10.43 -22.56
CA PRO A 158 43.22 9.52 -22.86
C PRO A 158 44.29 9.55 -21.76
N GLY A 159 44.51 8.40 -21.09
CA GLY A 159 45.50 8.25 -20.01
C GLY A 159 44.97 8.42 -18.59
N GLU A 160 43.69 8.76 -18.39
CA GLU A 160 43.06 8.78 -17.07
C GLU A 160 42.57 7.39 -16.63
N GLU A 161 42.42 7.22 -15.31
CA GLU A 161 41.81 6.02 -14.73
C GLU A 161 40.35 5.89 -15.19
N TYR A 162 39.99 4.73 -15.73
CA TYR A 162 38.63 4.47 -16.21
C TYR A 162 37.64 4.46 -15.04
N LEU A 163 36.78 5.48 -14.99
CA LEU A 163 35.57 5.48 -14.20
C LEU A 163 34.38 5.05 -15.08
N PRO A 164 33.45 4.21 -14.59
CA PRO A 164 32.23 3.91 -15.32
C PRO A 164 31.48 5.20 -15.69
N VAL A 165 30.98 5.27 -16.92
CA VAL A 165 30.13 6.37 -17.38
C VAL A 165 28.69 6.00 -17.08
N GLY A 166 28.04 6.79 -16.25
CA GLY A 166 26.67 6.63 -15.83
C GLY A 166 25.69 6.96 -16.96
N TRP A 167 24.55 6.28 -16.95
CA TRP A 167 23.47 6.51 -17.90
C TRP A 167 22.14 6.40 -17.18
N GLY A 168 21.22 7.32 -17.49
CA GLY A 168 19.87 7.30 -16.95
C GLY A 168 18.84 7.60 -18.03
N HIS A 169 17.61 7.17 -17.79
CA HIS A 169 16.45 7.47 -18.62
C HIS A 169 15.19 7.60 -17.78
N LEU A 170 14.14 8.18 -18.37
CA LEU A 170 12.86 8.35 -17.71
C LEU A 170 11.99 7.11 -17.87
N THR A 171 11.15 6.81 -16.89
CA THR A 171 10.14 5.74 -16.98
C THR A 171 8.75 6.34 -16.69
N CYS A 172 7.67 5.58 -16.90
CA CYS A 172 6.35 6.02 -16.48
C CYS A 172 6.21 6.13 -14.95
N GLY A 173 7.16 5.58 -14.18
CA GLY A 173 7.23 5.69 -12.73
C GLY A 173 8.19 4.70 -12.09
N GLY A 174 8.55 4.93 -10.83
CA GLY A 174 9.53 4.13 -10.09
C GLY A 174 9.22 2.63 -9.98
N THR A 175 7.96 2.23 -10.16
CA THR A 175 7.60 0.80 -10.27
C THR A 175 8.25 0.14 -11.49
N VAL A 176 8.27 0.82 -12.63
CA VAL A 176 8.89 0.30 -13.86
C VAL A 176 10.40 0.40 -13.76
N ALA A 177 10.93 1.49 -13.20
CA ALA A 177 12.37 1.61 -12.91
C ALA A 177 12.88 0.47 -12.00
N ASN A 178 12.14 0.12 -10.94
CA ASN A 178 12.47 -1.02 -10.07
C ASN A 178 12.40 -2.36 -10.83
N LEU A 179 11.39 -2.55 -11.71
CA LEU A 179 11.30 -3.74 -12.56
C LEU A 179 12.50 -3.86 -13.51
N GLU A 180 12.92 -2.75 -14.13
CA GLU A 180 14.10 -2.70 -15.00
C GLU A 180 15.39 -3.01 -14.23
N ALA A 181 15.54 -2.50 -13.01
CA ALA A 181 16.68 -2.82 -12.16
C ALA A 181 16.72 -4.31 -11.77
N ILE A 182 15.57 -4.90 -11.41
CA ILE A 182 15.44 -6.35 -11.18
C ILE A 182 15.82 -7.12 -12.44
N TRP A 183 15.33 -6.69 -13.61
CA TRP A 183 15.59 -7.35 -14.88
C TRP A 183 17.08 -7.29 -15.26
N ALA A 184 17.73 -6.15 -15.06
CA ALA A 184 19.16 -5.98 -15.25
C ALA A 184 19.97 -6.88 -14.31
N ALA A 185 19.67 -6.87 -13.01
CA ALA A 185 20.38 -7.69 -12.02
C ALA A 185 20.22 -9.19 -12.30
N ARG A 186 19.01 -9.63 -12.69
CA ARG A 186 18.74 -11.01 -13.13
C ARG A 186 19.62 -11.39 -14.32
N ASN A 187 19.62 -10.56 -15.36
CA ASN A 187 20.34 -10.85 -16.59
C ASN A 187 21.86 -10.81 -16.40
N LEU A 188 22.37 -9.86 -15.60
CA LEU A 188 23.77 -9.77 -15.18
C LEU A 188 24.23 -11.09 -14.56
N LYS A 189 23.45 -11.62 -13.62
CA LYS A 189 23.82 -12.78 -12.82
C LYS A 189 23.99 -14.06 -13.66
N PHE A 190 23.19 -14.22 -14.71
CA PHE A 190 23.26 -15.37 -15.61
C PHE A 190 24.17 -15.19 -16.82
N TYR A 191 24.62 -13.96 -17.12
CA TYR A 191 25.45 -13.70 -18.29
C TYR A 191 26.75 -14.55 -18.30
N PRO A 192 27.48 -14.72 -17.18
CA PRO A 192 28.66 -15.58 -17.15
C PRO A 192 28.37 -17.04 -17.49
N LEU A 193 27.24 -17.60 -17.04
CA LEU A 193 26.86 -18.99 -17.35
C LEU A 193 26.52 -19.15 -18.83
N ALA A 194 25.76 -18.21 -19.40
CA ALA A 194 25.46 -18.20 -20.82
C ALA A 194 26.73 -18.11 -21.68
N LEU A 195 27.69 -17.25 -21.28
CA LEU A 195 28.96 -17.12 -21.98
C LEU A 195 29.80 -18.40 -21.83
N ARG A 196 29.73 -19.05 -20.67
CA ARG A 196 30.43 -20.31 -20.39
C ARG A 196 29.91 -21.44 -21.26
N ASP A 197 28.60 -21.51 -21.48
CA ASP A 197 27.98 -22.44 -22.44
C ASP A 197 28.39 -22.14 -23.88
N ALA A 198 28.51 -20.85 -24.25
CA ALA A 198 29.00 -20.45 -25.57
C ALA A 198 30.48 -20.80 -25.84
N MET A 199 31.25 -21.11 -24.79
CA MET A 199 32.64 -21.59 -24.84
C MET A 199 32.78 -23.12 -24.70
N ALA A 200 31.68 -23.86 -24.57
CA ALA A 200 31.69 -25.32 -24.45
C ALA A 200 32.33 -25.99 -25.70
N VAL A 201 32.69 -27.27 -25.57
CA VAL A 201 33.22 -28.03 -26.71
C VAL A 201 32.22 -28.01 -27.87
N ASN A 202 32.69 -27.66 -29.07
CA ASN A 202 31.89 -27.45 -30.28
C ASN A 202 30.97 -26.20 -30.29
N ALA A 203 31.05 -25.33 -29.28
CA ALA A 203 30.32 -24.06 -29.28
C ALA A 203 31.10 -22.94 -30.01
N PRO A 204 30.43 -21.87 -30.50
CA PRO A 204 31.05 -20.86 -31.35
C PRO A 204 32.24 -20.10 -30.75
N LEU A 205 32.38 -20.04 -29.43
CA LEU A 205 33.48 -19.37 -28.72
C LEU A 205 34.46 -20.36 -28.07
N HIS A 206 34.44 -21.64 -28.47
CA HIS A 206 35.31 -22.66 -27.88
C HIS A 206 36.81 -22.32 -28.00
N SER A 207 37.22 -21.68 -29.10
CA SER A 207 38.64 -21.40 -29.40
C SER A 207 39.34 -20.51 -28.36
N ILE A 208 38.58 -19.70 -27.61
CA ILE A 208 39.14 -18.81 -26.58
C ILE A 208 39.06 -19.39 -25.16
N SER A 209 38.52 -20.60 -25.00
CA SER A 209 38.32 -21.25 -23.70
C SER A 209 39.63 -21.49 -22.94
N GLU A 210 40.74 -21.71 -23.65
CA GLU A 210 42.07 -21.96 -23.06
C GLU A 210 42.93 -20.69 -22.89
N SER A 211 42.42 -19.51 -23.28
CA SER A 211 43.18 -18.25 -23.23
C SER A 211 42.49 -17.12 -22.46
N PHE A 212 41.15 -17.10 -22.40
CA PHE A 212 40.42 -15.99 -21.79
C PHE A 212 40.35 -16.14 -20.27
N THR A 213 40.99 -15.22 -19.53
CA THR A 213 41.01 -15.21 -18.06
C THR A 213 40.16 -14.08 -17.48
N VAL A 214 39.61 -14.24 -16.29
CA VAL A 214 38.89 -13.17 -15.57
C VAL A 214 39.35 -13.08 -14.11
N PRO A 215 39.26 -11.90 -13.48
CA PRO A 215 39.49 -11.77 -12.05
C PRO A 215 38.46 -12.57 -11.25
N ILE A 216 38.90 -13.22 -10.18
CA ILE A 216 38.01 -13.92 -9.26
C ILE A 216 37.68 -13.00 -8.08
N THR A 217 36.40 -12.87 -7.75
CA THR A 217 35.92 -12.11 -6.59
C THR A 217 36.54 -12.63 -5.29
N GLY A 218 37.05 -11.72 -4.44
CA GLY A 218 37.68 -12.04 -3.16
C GLY A 218 39.09 -12.60 -3.24
N ARG A 219 39.70 -12.67 -4.44
CA ARG A 219 41.09 -13.13 -4.60
C ARG A 219 41.90 -12.06 -5.31
N ASP A 220 42.47 -11.20 -4.49
CA ASP A 220 43.12 -9.98 -4.94
C ASP A 220 44.21 -10.28 -5.99
N LYS A 221 44.06 -9.69 -7.18
CA LYS A 221 44.92 -9.85 -8.37
C LYS A 221 45.03 -11.27 -8.94
N GLN A 222 44.25 -12.23 -8.46
CA GLN A 222 44.20 -13.57 -9.06
C GLN A 222 43.22 -13.58 -10.23
N THR A 223 43.67 -14.16 -11.34
CA THR A 223 42.82 -14.46 -12.49
C THR A 223 42.75 -15.96 -12.70
N LYS A 224 41.65 -16.43 -13.25
CA LYS A 224 41.45 -17.83 -13.63
C LYS A 224 40.89 -17.90 -15.03
N LEU A 225 41.20 -18.97 -15.75
CA LEU A 225 40.57 -19.25 -17.05
C LEU A 225 39.06 -19.22 -16.86
N PHE A 226 38.37 -18.40 -17.66
CA PHE A 226 36.91 -18.28 -17.59
C PHE A 226 36.26 -19.65 -17.80
N ALA A 227 36.85 -20.45 -18.69
CA ALA A 227 36.43 -21.81 -18.95
C ALA A 227 36.76 -22.82 -17.84
N LYS A 228 37.32 -22.40 -16.71
CA LYS A 228 37.57 -23.27 -15.54
C LYS A 228 36.87 -22.76 -14.29
N LEU A 229 36.11 -21.67 -14.38
CA LEU A 229 35.34 -21.17 -13.25
C LEU A 229 34.26 -22.18 -12.87
N GLU A 230 34.13 -22.39 -11.56
CA GLU A 230 33.06 -23.19 -10.97
C GLU A 230 31.75 -22.40 -10.95
N LEU A 231 30.62 -23.09 -10.80
CA LEU A 231 29.28 -22.47 -10.72
C LEU A 231 29.23 -21.30 -9.73
N TRP A 232 29.76 -21.51 -8.51
CA TRP A 232 29.80 -20.47 -7.47
C TRP A 232 30.61 -19.25 -7.91
N GLU A 233 31.74 -19.45 -8.57
CA GLU A 233 32.60 -18.36 -9.04
C GLU A 233 31.93 -17.59 -10.19
N LEU A 234 31.28 -18.30 -11.13
CA LEU A 234 30.53 -17.69 -12.24
C LEU A 234 29.37 -16.81 -11.74
N LEU A 235 28.61 -17.29 -10.75
CA LEU A 235 27.49 -16.54 -10.16
C LEU A 235 27.94 -15.37 -9.27
N ASN A 236 29.21 -15.31 -8.88
CA ASN A 236 29.72 -14.28 -7.96
C ASN A 236 30.84 -13.44 -8.54
N LEU A 237 31.06 -13.47 -9.87
CA LEU A 237 31.86 -12.43 -10.52
C LEU A 237 31.29 -11.05 -10.17
N SER A 238 32.17 -10.10 -9.86
CA SER A 238 31.76 -8.74 -9.52
C SER A 238 30.98 -8.09 -10.66
N VAL A 239 30.09 -7.15 -10.34
CA VAL A 239 29.29 -6.40 -11.33
C VAL A 239 30.21 -5.83 -12.44
N LYS A 240 31.33 -5.25 -12.02
CA LYS A 240 32.36 -4.74 -12.94
C LYS A 240 32.94 -5.83 -13.83
N ALA A 241 33.33 -6.98 -13.26
CA ALA A 241 33.94 -8.06 -14.02
C ALA A 241 32.99 -8.60 -15.11
N VAL A 242 31.69 -8.71 -14.81
CA VAL A 242 30.68 -9.14 -15.78
C VAL A 242 30.47 -8.09 -16.88
N ASN A 243 30.33 -6.81 -16.52
CA ASN A 243 30.16 -5.71 -17.49
C ASN A 243 31.37 -5.54 -18.43
N ASP A 244 32.57 -5.89 -17.96
CA ASP A 244 33.78 -5.81 -18.77
C ASP A 244 33.89 -6.94 -19.79
N LEU A 245 33.14 -8.05 -19.67
CA LEU A 245 33.29 -9.23 -20.53
C LEU A 245 33.16 -8.90 -22.03
N PRO A 246 32.11 -8.22 -22.52
CA PRO A 246 31.98 -7.95 -23.96
C PRO A 246 33.14 -7.10 -24.51
N GLY A 247 33.50 -6.02 -23.81
CA GLY A 247 34.58 -5.12 -24.21
C GLY A 247 35.94 -5.83 -24.19
N ARG A 248 36.18 -6.71 -23.21
CA ARG A 248 37.39 -7.53 -23.13
C ARG A 248 37.47 -8.56 -24.25
N LEU A 249 36.38 -9.25 -24.57
CA LEU A 249 36.33 -10.18 -25.72
C LEU A 249 36.67 -9.47 -27.02
N CYS A 250 36.17 -8.24 -27.22
CA CYS A 250 36.52 -7.44 -28.38
C CYS A 250 37.99 -7.02 -28.38
N LYS A 251 38.51 -6.51 -27.27
CA LYS A 251 39.88 -5.97 -27.16
C LYS A 251 40.95 -7.06 -27.20
N GLU A 252 40.73 -8.19 -26.53
CA GLU A 252 41.71 -9.26 -26.34
C GLU A 252 41.65 -10.31 -27.45
N HIS A 253 40.48 -10.53 -28.06
CA HIS A 253 40.26 -11.60 -29.03
C HIS A 253 39.67 -11.12 -30.37
N GLY A 254 39.43 -9.82 -30.57
CA GLY A 254 38.90 -9.28 -31.82
C GLY A 254 37.44 -9.67 -32.10
N ILE A 255 36.70 -10.15 -31.08
CA ILE A 255 35.30 -10.52 -31.23
C ILE A 255 34.44 -9.26 -31.36
N SER A 256 33.86 -9.04 -32.54
CA SER A 256 32.99 -7.88 -32.75
C SER A 256 31.71 -7.98 -31.91
N PRO A 257 31.14 -6.84 -31.45
CA PRO A 257 29.85 -6.83 -30.76
C PRO A 257 28.74 -7.55 -31.55
N THR A 258 28.63 -7.28 -32.85
CA THR A 258 27.64 -7.93 -33.73
C THR A 258 27.78 -9.46 -33.77
N TYR A 259 29.01 -9.99 -33.80
CA TYR A 259 29.20 -11.44 -33.75
C TYR A 259 28.85 -11.98 -32.37
N LEU A 260 29.28 -11.31 -31.30
CA LEU A 260 28.94 -11.70 -29.93
C LEU A 260 27.42 -11.77 -29.72
N ASP A 261 26.66 -10.80 -30.24
CA ASP A 261 25.19 -10.77 -30.18
C ASP A 261 24.56 -11.97 -30.87
N SER A 262 25.04 -12.26 -32.09
CA SER A 262 24.56 -13.39 -32.88
C SER A 262 24.77 -14.73 -32.18
N VAL A 263 25.87 -14.85 -31.41
CA VAL A 263 26.17 -16.04 -30.61
C VAL A 263 25.31 -16.04 -29.35
N MET A 264 25.40 -14.99 -28.53
CA MET A 264 24.81 -14.92 -27.19
C MET A 264 23.29 -14.98 -27.20
N LYS A 265 22.62 -14.57 -28.28
CA LYS A 265 21.18 -14.77 -28.48
C LYS A 265 20.73 -16.22 -28.32
N ASN A 266 21.61 -17.21 -28.55
CA ASN A 266 21.24 -18.62 -28.37
C ASN A 266 21.47 -19.16 -26.94
N TYR A 267 22.11 -18.37 -26.06
CA TYR A 267 22.54 -18.81 -24.73
C TYR A 267 22.00 -17.94 -23.59
N ASN A 268 21.73 -16.66 -23.85
CA ASN A 268 21.30 -15.72 -22.82
C ASN A 268 19.89 -16.03 -22.30
N ILE A 269 19.63 -15.69 -21.03
CA ILE A 269 18.32 -15.97 -20.41
C ILE A 269 17.18 -15.14 -21.00
N GLN A 270 17.49 -14.06 -21.72
CA GLN A 270 16.50 -13.31 -22.50
C GLN A 270 15.85 -14.21 -23.57
N SER A 271 16.58 -15.18 -24.12
CA SER A 271 16.08 -16.07 -25.17
C SER A 271 15.64 -17.43 -24.65
N VAL A 272 16.45 -18.06 -23.81
CA VAL A 272 16.21 -19.46 -23.38
C VAL A 272 15.44 -19.56 -22.06
N GLY A 273 15.28 -18.46 -21.34
CA GLY A 273 14.70 -18.43 -19.99
C GLY A 273 15.71 -18.86 -18.91
N LYS A 274 15.61 -18.24 -17.72
CA LYS A 274 16.55 -18.51 -16.62
C LYS A 274 16.49 -19.96 -16.13
N ASP A 275 15.30 -20.56 -16.07
CA ASP A 275 15.10 -21.90 -15.49
C ASP A 275 15.78 -22.99 -16.32
N VAL A 276 15.99 -22.73 -17.62
CA VAL A 276 16.75 -23.63 -18.49
C VAL A 276 18.21 -23.64 -18.10
N LEU A 277 18.80 -22.48 -17.82
CA LEU A 277 20.17 -22.38 -17.33
C LEU A 277 20.31 -22.94 -15.92
N GLU A 278 19.35 -22.63 -15.02
CA GLU A 278 19.33 -23.20 -13.67
C GLU A 278 19.35 -24.73 -13.71
N ARG A 279 18.47 -25.37 -14.48
CA ARG A 279 18.47 -26.85 -14.63
C ARG A 279 19.77 -27.38 -15.25
N ARG A 280 20.31 -26.72 -16.27
CA ARG A 280 21.54 -27.16 -16.96
C ARG A 280 22.75 -27.12 -16.02
N TRP A 281 22.80 -26.09 -15.18
CA TRP A 281 23.90 -25.86 -14.25
C TRP A 281 23.66 -26.46 -12.86
N GLY A 282 22.54 -27.16 -12.64
CA GLY A 282 22.24 -27.81 -11.36
C GLY A 282 21.96 -26.82 -10.22
N ILE A 283 21.39 -25.65 -10.53
CA ILE A 283 20.94 -24.69 -9.52
C ILE A 283 19.58 -25.15 -9.00
N GLU A 284 19.55 -25.76 -7.82
CA GLU A 284 18.33 -26.24 -7.18
C GLU A 284 17.64 -25.12 -6.37
N ASP A 285 18.42 -24.32 -5.65
CA ASP A 285 17.92 -23.18 -4.89
C ASP A 285 17.95 -21.90 -5.74
N SER A 286 16.77 -21.36 -6.04
CA SER A 286 16.65 -20.09 -6.74
C SER A 286 17.36 -18.96 -5.98
N LEU A 287 18.08 -18.12 -6.71
CA LEU A 287 18.73 -16.92 -6.16
C LEU A 287 17.69 -15.93 -5.63
N GLN A 288 18.11 -15.05 -4.73
CA GLN A 288 17.20 -14.11 -4.05
C GLN A 288 17.59 -12.64 -4.20
N ILE A 289 16.60 -11.79 -3.99
CA ILE A 289 16.73 -10.35 -3.75
C ILE A 289 16.56 -10.14 -2.25
N LEU A 290 17.45 -9.40 -1.59
CA LEU A 290 17.34 -9.08 -0.17
C LEU A 290 16.99 -7.61 0.01
N ILE A 291 15.98 -7.33 0.83
CA ILE A 291 15.42 -5.99 1.00
C ILE A 291 14.69 -5.91 2.36
N ALA A 292 14.51 -4.72 2.91
CA ALA A 292 13.70 -4.50 4.10
C ALA A 292 12.27 -5.10 3.95
N SER A 293 11.73 -5.67 5.02
CA SER A 293 10.38 -6.25 5.06
C SER A 293 9.29 -5.25 4.67
N THR A 294 9.52 -3.97 4.92
CA THR A 294 8.65 -2.81 4.64
C THR A 294 8.78 -2.26 3.22
N LYS A 295 9.43 -3.01 2.31
CA LYS A 295 9.58 -2.67 0.88
C LYS A 295 8.28 -2.24 0.20
N HIS A 296 8.42 -1.35 -0.79
CA HIS A 296 7.32 -1.02 -1.68
C HIS A 296 6.86 -2.24 -2.49
N TYR A 297 5.55 -2.36 -2.71
CA TYR A 297 4.93 -3.51 -3.38
C TYR A 297 5.45 -3.76 -4.81
N SER A 298 6.14 -2.80 -5.43
CA SER A 298 6.79 -2.97 -6.73
C SER A 298 7.84 -4.08 -6.74
N TRP A 299 8.48 -4.38 -5.61
CA TRP A 299 9.53 -5.39 -5.53
C TRP A 299 9.01 -6.83 -5.69
N PRO A 300 8.08 -7.33 -4.86
CA PRO A 300 7.49 -8.66 -5.08
C PRO A 300 6.75 -8.76 -6.42
N LYS A 301 6.09 -7.67 -6.85
CA LYS A 301 5.45 -7.61 -8.17
C LYS A 301 6.48 -7.70 -9.32
N GLY A 302 7.58 -6.97 -9.22
CA GLY A 302 8.64 -6.96 -10.23
C GLY A 302 9.35 -8.30 -10.33
N ALA A 303 9.62 -8.96 -9.20
CA ALA A 303 10.16 -10.31 -9.17
C ALA A 303 9.20 -11.33 -9.80
N ALA A 304 7.89 -11.22 -9.55
CA ALA A 304 6.89 -12.05 -10.21
C ALA A 304 6.88 -11.85 -11.75
N ILE A 305 6.87 -10.59 -12.21
CA ILE A 305 6.91 -10.26 -13.65
C ILE A 305 8.21 -10.75 -14.30
N ALA A 306 9.35 -10.61 -13.62
CA ALA A 306 10.66 -11.06 -14.11
C ALA A 306 10.85 -12.59 -14.05
N GLY A 307 9.83 -13.36 -13.64
CA GLY A 307 9.91 -14.82 -13.54
C GLY A 307 10.79 -15.32 -12.40
N ILE A 308 11.16 -14.46 -11.43
CA ILE A 308 11.91 -14.83 -10.22
C ILE A 308 10.96 -15.39 -9.15
N GLY A 309 9.71 -14.90 -9.11
CA GLY A 309 8.72 -15.25 -8.09
C GLY A 309 8.85 -14.38 -6.84
N SER A 310 7.72 -13.98 -6.24
CA SER A 310 7.70 -13.10 -5.07
C SER A 310 8.38 -13.72 -3.84
N ASP A 311 8.36 -15.04 -3.71
CA ASP A 311 8.95 -15.77 -2.59
C ASP A 311 10.49 -15.71 -2.58
N ASN A 312 11.09 -15.28 -3.69
CA ASN A 312 12.51 -15.03 -3.83
C ASN A 312 12.90 -13.56 -3.58
N VAL A 313 11.95 -12.72 -3.20
CA VAL A 313 12.20 -11.43 -2.54
C VAL A 313 12.20 -11.70 -1.04
N PHE A 314 13.40 -11.79 -0.47
CA PHE A 314 13.61 -12.15 0.92
C PHE A 314 13.63 -10.92 1.82
N ASP A 315 12.83 -10.99 2.87
CA ASP A 315 12.61 -9.90 3.80
C ASP A 315 13.65 -9.91 4.92
N ILE A 316 14.33 -8.78 5.06
CA ILE A 316 15.16 -8.47 6.21
C ILE A 316 14.35 -7.59 7.15
N ASP A 317 14.33 -7.94 8.43
CA ASP A 317 13.57 -7.19 9.42
C ASP A 317 14.11 -5.76 9.57
N VAL A 318 13.25 -4.88 10.05
CA VAL A 318 13.58 -3.46 10.25
C VAL A 318 13.84 -3.15 11.72
N ASP A 319 14.60 -2.08 11.95
CA ASP A 319 14.79 -1.50 13.28
C ASP A 319 13.57 -0.70 13.76
N ASN A 320 13.69 -0.07 14.94
CA ASN A 320 12.61 0.71 15.55
C ASN A 320 12.26 2.01 14.81
N GLU A 321 13.04 2.42 13.80
CA GLU A 321 12.75 3.56 12.92
C GLU A 321 12.49 3.10 11.47
N ALA A 322 12.17 1.82 11.28
CA ALA A 322 11.81 1.20 10.01
C ALA A 322 12.94 1.14 8.96
N ARG A 323 14.20 1.25 9.38
CA ARG A 323 15.37 1.06 8.52
C ARG A 323 15.76 -0.41 8.50
N ILE A 324 16.34 -0.91 7.42
CA ILE A 324 16.82 -2.29 7.31
C ILE A 324 17.81 -2.62 8.43
N ASN A 325 17.61 -3.74 9.12
CA ASN A 325 18.53 -4.18 10.15
C ASN A 325 19.81 -4.76 9.52
N ILE A 326 20.90 -4.01 9.63
CA ILE A 326 22.20 -4.36 9.02
C ILE A 326 22.79 -5.65 9.61
N ASP A 327 22.60 -5.91 10.90
CA ASP A 327 23.12 -7.13 11.52
C ASP A 327 22.39 -8.36 11.01
N MET A 328 21.07 -8.30 10.87
CA MET A 328 20.28 -9.38 10.27
C MET A 328 20.58 -9.56 8.77
N LEU A 329 20.78 -8.47 8.03
CA LEU A 329 21.23 -8.55 6.63
C LEU A 329 22.58 -9.28 6.53
N ARG A 330 23.53 -8.97 7.41
CA ARG A 330 24.85 -9.62 7.47
C ARG A 330 24.72 -11.12 7.76
N GLU A 331 23.92 -11.50 8.76
CA GLU A 331 23.67 -12.90 9.10
C GLU A 331 23.07 -13.68 7.92
N GLU A 332 22.07 -13.11 7.25
CA GLU A 332 21.40 -13.74 6.12
C GLU A 332 22.29 -13.85 4.87
N LEU A 333 23.19 -12.88 4.64
CA LEU A 333 24.21 -12.97 3.59
C LEU A 333 25.25 -14.06 3.88
N HIS A 334 25.74 -14.17 5.12
CA HIS A 334 26.66 -15.25 5.51
C HIS A 334 26.03 -16.63 5.41
N LYS A 335 24.76 -16.77 5.77
CA LYS A 335 24.01 -18.03 5.59
C LYS A 335 24.00 -18.46 4.12
N ARG A 336 23.65 -17.53 3.22
CA ARG A 336 23.64 -17.79 1.77
C ARG A 336 25.03 -18.12 1.22
N LEU A 337 26.08 -17.50 1.76
CA LEU A 337 27.47 -17.80 1.40
C LEU A 337 27.84 -19.25 1.77
N ASN A 338 27.47 -19.68 2.98
CA ASN A 338 27.70 -21.03 3.46
C ASN A 338 26.90 -22.08 2.69
N ASP A 339 25.63 -21.77 2.38
CA ASP A 339 24.72 -22.64 1.65
C ASP A 339 24.95 -22.63 0.13
N LYS A 340 25.91 -21.83 -0.36
CA LYS A 340 26.19 -21.63 -1.79
C LYS A 340 24.97 -21.18 -2.61
N ARG A 341 24.10 -20.38 -1.99
CA ARG A 341 22.97 -19.71 -2.65
C ARG A 341 23.36 -18.29 -3.05
N ALA A 342 23.46 -18.02 -4.35
CA ALA A 342 23.85 -16.70 -4.84
C ALA A 342 22.73 -15.65 -4.66
N VAL A 343 23.11 -14.37 -4.65
CA VAL A 343 22.21 -13.23 -4.47
C VAL A 343 22.20 -12.40 -5.74
N TYR A 344 21.01 -12.06 -6.24
CA TYR A 344 20.87 -11.14 -7.38
C TYR A 344 21.30 -9.74 -6.96
N MET A 345 20.64 -9.22 -5.93
CA MET A 345 20.83 -7.86 -5.46
C MET A 345 20.41 -7.69 -3.99
N VAL A 346 21.02 -6.69 -3.35
CA VAL A 346 20.58 -6.10 -2.09
C VAL A 346 20.02 -4.73 -2.40
N VAL A 347 18.85 -4.43 -1.84
CA VAL A 347 18.17 -3.14 -2.06
C VAL A 347 18.23 -2.31 -0.79
N ALA A 348 18.74 -1.09 -0.92
CA ALA A 348 18.63 -0.04 0.09
C ALA A 348 17.44 0.86 -0.25
N VAL A 349 16.50 1.01 0.66
CA VAL A 349 15.37 1.93 0.51
C VAL A 349 15.78 3.31 1.02
N ILE A 350 15.81 4.29 0.12
CA ILE A 350 16.20 5.67 0.42
C ILE A 350 14.93 6.51 0.42
N GLY A 351 14.30 6.59 1.59
CA GLY A 351 13.00 7.20 1.77
C GLY A 351 11.87 6.19 1.63
N SER A 352 11.63 5.38 2.66
CA SER A 352 10.55 4.40 2.71
C SER A 352 9.17 5.04 2.47
N THR A 353 8.22 4.27 1.91
CA THR A 353 6.92 4.82 1.48
C THR A 353 6.06 5.30 2.66
N GLU A 354 6.17 4.63 3.80
CA GLU A 354 5.30 4.85 4.95
C GLU A 354 5.91 5.78 6.01
N GLU A 355 7.24 5.76 6.18
CA GLU A 355 7.96 6.51 7.23
C GLU A 355 8.96 7.53 6.70
N GLY A 356 9.30 7.47 5.40
CA GLY A 356 10.39 8.26 4.86
C GLY A 356 11.74 7.89 5.49
N ALA A 357 11.90 6.65 5.95
CA ALA A 357 13.13 6.14 6.56
C ALA A 357 14.22 5.96 5.49
N VAL A 358 15.48 6.15 5.89
CA VAL A 358 16.64 5.96 5.01
C VAL A 358 17.51 4.82 5.53
N ASP A 359 17.58 3.74 4.76
CA ASP A 359 18.48 2.63 5.04
C ASP A 359 19.94 3.09 5.05
N SER A 360 20.75 2.50 5.95
CA SER A 360 22.19 2.83 6.05
C SER A 360 22.96 2.32 4.84
N LEU A 361 22.99 3.13 3.79
CA LEU A 361 23.64 2.77 2.54
C LEU A 361 25.16 2.63 2.71
N ARG A 362 25.77 3.40 3.62
CA ARG A 362 27.18 3.23 4.00
C ARG A 362 27.46 1.80 4.43
N ASP A 363 26.65 1.29 5.35
CA ASP A 363 26.91 -0.01 5.96
C ASP A 363 26.59 -1.16 4.99
N ILE A 364 25.60 -0.99 4.10
CA ILE A 364 25.34 -1.93 2.98
C ILE A 364 26.53 -1.98 2.01
N ILE A 365 27.13 -0.85 1.67
CA ILE A 365 28.30 -0.80 0.78
C ILE A 365 29.53 -1.45 1.45
N ILE A 366 29.76 -1.18 2.74
CA ILE A 366 30.81 -1.85 3.52
C ILE A 366 30.57 -3.36 3.50
N LEU A 367 29.34 -3.80 3.76
CA LEU A 367 28.96 -5.20 3.77
C LEU A 367 29.12 -5.86 2.39
N ARG A 368 28.83 -5.16 1.28
CA ARG A 368 29.15 -5.66 -0.07
C ARG A 368 30.65 -5.96 -0.19
N ASN A 369 31.51 -5.05 0.23
CA ASN A 369 32.96 -5.24 0.15
C ASN A 369 33.41 -6.43 1.02
N GLU A 370 32.90 -6.55 2.25
CA GLU A 370 33.15 -7.69 3.14
C GLU A 370 32.76 -9.02 2.48
N MET A 371 31.57 -9.08 1.85
CA MET A 371 31.11 -10.29 1.17
C MET A 371 31.92 -10.58 -0.10
N GLU A 372 32.36 -9.55 -0.83
CA GLU A 372 33.23 -9.70 -2.00
C GLU A 372 34.58 -10.27 -1.61
N ASP A 373 35.18 -9.85 -0.49
CA ASP A 373 36.40 -10.44 0.06
C ASP A 373 36.24 -11.95 0.35
N LEU A 374 35.02 -12.40 0.65
CA LEU A 374 34.66 -13.80 0.88
C LEU A 374 34.23 -14.54 -0.40
N GLY A 375 34.29 -13.88 -1.56
CA GLY A 375 33.96 -14.48 -2.85
C GLY A 375 32.46 -14.52 -3.17
N MET A 376 31.65 -13.64 -2.59
CA MET A 376 30.25 -13.41 -2.94
C MET A 376 30.06 -11.98 -3.46
N SER A 377 29.45 -11.81 -4.63
CA SER A 377 29.09 -10.48 -5.15
C SER A 377 27.63 -10.40 -5.55
N PHE A 378 27.05 -9.22 -5.38
CA PHE A 378 25.67 -8.90 -5.69
C PHE A 378 25.55 -7.44 -6.10
N VAL A 379 24.49 -7.13 -6.85
CA VAL A 379 24.14 -5.75 -7.21
C VAL A 379 23.66 -5.02 -5.95
N VAL A 380 24.08 -3.78 -5.74
CA VAL A 380 23.45 -2.88 -4.77
C VAL A 380 22.59 -1.88 -5.54
N HIS A 381 21.28 -1.92 -5.28
CA HIS A 381 20.34 -0.96 -5.84
C HIS A 381 19.83 -0.04 -4.74
N ALA A 382 19.75 1.26 -5.00
CA ALA A 382 19.01 2.17 -4.14
C ALA A 382 17.63 2.48 -4.72
N ASP A 383 16.58 2.05 -4.01
CA ASP A 383 15.22 2.52 -4.27
C ASP A 383 15.09 3.92 -3.67
N ALA A 384 15.50 4.93 -4.44
CA ALA A 384 15.45 6.34 -4.06
C ALA A 384 14.29 7.05 -4.78
N ALA A 385 13.19 6.33 -5.07
CA ALA A 385 12.04 6.90 -5.75
C ALA A 385 11.55 8.18 -5.04
N TRP A 386 11.46 8.14 -3.71
CA TRP A 386 11.18 9.32 -2.88
C TRP A 386 12.44 10.13 -2.55
N GLY A 387 13.47 9.46 -2.01
CA GLY A 387 14.61 10.15 -1.40
C GLY A 387 15.67 10.69 -2.35
N GLY A 388 15.63 10.33 -3.63
CA GLY A 388 16.71 10.65 -4.58
C GLY A 388 16.95 12.15 -4.75
N TYR A 389 15.89 12.95 -4.86
CA TYR A 389 16.02 14.41 -4.99
C TYR A 389 16.53 15.09 -3.71
N PHE A 390 16.35 14.50 -2.51
CA PHE A 390 16.87 15.09 -1.27
C PHE A 390 18.40 15.16 -1.23
N THR A 391 19.06 14.36 -2.08
CA THR A 391 20.50 14.45 -2.30
C THR A 391 20.94 15.86 -2.72
N THR A 392 20.09 16.65 -3.39
CA THR A 392 20.45 18.03 -3.76
C THR A 392 20.76 18.90 -2.54
N MET A 393 20.23 18.58 -1.36
CA MET A 393 20.53 19.30 -0.10
C MET A 393 22.00 19.20 0.32
N ILE A 394 22.75 18.21 -0.21
CA ILE A 394 24.18 17.98 0.10
C ILE A 394 25.09 18.18 -1.12
N ARG A 395 24.58 18.69 -2.25
CA ARG A 395 25.38 18.93 -3.47
C ARG A 395 25.78 20.39 -3.56
N ASP A 396 27.09 20.64 -3.60
CA ASP A 396 27.63 21.99 -3.82
C ASP A 396 27.27 22.48 -5.24
N PRO A 397 26.70 23.70 -5.41
CA PRO A 397 26.43 24.28 -6.72
C PRO A 397 27.66 24.41 -7.64
N ASN A 398 28.88 24.42 -7.10
CA ASN A 398 30.13 24.46 -7.88
C ASN A 398 30.69 23.07 -8.23
N ASP A 399 30.05 22.00 -7.75
CA ASP A 399 30.52 20.61 -7.85
C ASP A 399 29.90 19.84 -9.03
N ILE A 400 29.57 20.55 -10.11
CA ILE A 400 29.15 19.97 -11.38
C ILE A 400 30.39 19.39 -12.09
N GLY A 401 30.88 18.24 -11.61
CA GLY A 401 31.91 17.43 -12.30
C GLY A 401 33.34 17.41 -11.72
N LYS A 402 33.54 17.45 -10.39
CA LYS A 402 34.89 17.26 -9.78
C LYS A 402 34.93 16.08 -8.79
N LYS A 403 36.10 15.43 -8.68
CA LYS A 403 36.39 14.38 -7.65
C LYS A 403 36.41 15.01 -6.24
N ARG A 404 35.83 14.31 -5.25
CA ARG A 404 35.49 14.86 -3.91
C ARG A 404 36.44 14.48 -2.76
N CYS A 405 36.60 15.44 -1.84
CA CYS A 405 36.88 15.28 -0.39
C CYS A 405 35.81 16.10 0.39
N TRP A 406 35.43 15.67 1.60
CA TRP A 406 34.25 16.17 2.33
C TRP A 406 34.58 17.15 3.46
N GLU A 407 33.95 18.34 3.47
CA GLU A 407 33.69 19.19 4.66
C GLU A 407 32.27 19.83 4.53
N ASP A 408 31.58 20.02 5.66
CA ASP A 408 30.11 20.05 5.93
C ASP A 408 29.15 20.98 5.12
N PRO A 409 27.82 20.65 5.04
CA PRO A 409 26.79 21.56 4.49
C PRO A 409 25.90 22.29 5.54
N PRO A 410 25.41 23.52 5.26
CA PRO A 410 24.23 24.07 5.95
C PRO A 410 23.14 24.72 5.04
N SER A 411 21.86 24.34 5.22
CA SER A 411 20.74 25.18 5.72
C SER A 411 19.41 24.38 5.77
N VAL A 412 18.89 24.18 7.00
CA VAL A 412 17.89 23.22 7.51
C VAL A 412 18.10 21.74 7.12
N LEU A 413 18.27 20.94 8.17
CA LEU A 413 19.48 20.16 8.38
C LEU A 413 19.59 18.71 7.89
N LEU A 414 18.63 18.01 7.26
CA LEU A 414 18.69 16.51 7.26
C LEU A 414 19.08 15.94 8.66
N ARG A 415 19.30 14.64 8.80
CA ARG A 415 20.05 14.12 9.95
C ARG A 415 21.43 13.72 9.45
N ASP A 416 22.44 13.71 10.32
CA ASP A 416 23.80 13.33 9.94
C ASP A 416 23.83 11.96 9.27
N GLU A 417 23.16 10.96 9.85
CA GLU A 417 23.07 9.61 9.30
C GLU A 417 22.38 9.58 7.92
N THR A 418 21.36 10.42 7.73
CA THR A 418 20.66 10.57 6.44
C THR A 418 21.57 11.20 5.39
N ALA A 419 22.26 12.29 5.74
CA ALA A 419 23.21 12.97 4.85
C ALA A 419 24.37 12.04 4.47
N ILE A 420 24.91 11.29 5.43
CA ILE A 420 25.91 10.25 5.20
C ILE A 420 25.37 9.22 4.21
N SER A 421 24.18 8.66 4.44
CA SER A 421 23.62 7.63 3.55
C SER A 421 23.38 8.15 2.13
N LEU A 422 22.85 9.37 1.96
CA LEU A 422 22.67 10.01 0.66
C LEU A 422 24.01 10.22 -0.08
N SER A 423 25.09 10.50 0.66
CA SER A 423 26.43 10.68 0.06
C SER A 423 26.98 9.39 -0.59
N TYR A 424 26.49 8.21 -0.18
CA TYR A 424 26.91 6.90 -0.69
C TYR A 424 26.12 6.44 -1.93
N LEU A 425 25.11 7.20 -2.38
CA LEU A 425 24.32 6.86 -3.57
C LEU A 425 25.19 6.58 -4.80
N GLY A 426 26.24 7.38 -5.01
CA GLY A 426 27.18 7.23 -6.13
C GLY A 426 28.00 5.93 -6.15
N LEU A 427 27.93 5.11 -5.10
CA LEU A 427 28.62 3.81 -4.99
C LEU A 427 27.71 2.61 -5.28
N THR A 428 26.42 2.84 -5.47
CA THR A 428 25.45 1.82 -5.89
C THR A 428 25.60 1.49 -7.38
N ASP A 429 25.04 0.37 -7.82
CA ASP A 429 25.11 -0.06 -9.21
C ASP A 429 23.94 0.52 -10.04
N SER A 430 22.80 0.75 -9.40
CA SER A 430 21.62 1.39 -9.99
C SER A 430 20.78 2.11 -8.95
N ILE A 431 20.08 3.17 -9.36
CA ILE A 431 19.21 4.00 -8.51
C ILE A 431 17.90 4.26 -9.24
N THR A 432 16.78 3.94 -8.61
CA THR A 432 15.45 4.42 -9.02
C THR A 432 15.21 5.79 -8.40
N ILE A 433 14.61 6.73 -9.15
CA ILE A 433 14.28 8.08 -8.69
C ILE A 433 13.01 8.59 -9.38
N ASP A 434 12.09 9.25 -8.66
CA ASP A 434 10.85 9.76 -9.26
C ASP A 434 10.79 11.30 -9.30
N PRO A 435 11.00 11.91 -10.48
CA PRO A 435 10.66 13.30 -10.72
C PRO A 435 9.23 13.69 -10.32
N HIS A 436 8.24 12.79 -10.50
CA HIS A 436 6.84 13.04 -10.12
C HIS A 436 6.53 12.95 -8.61
N LYS A 437 7.56 12.66 -7.79
CA LYS A 437 7.48 12.69 -6.33
C LYS A 437 8.15 13.96 -5.81
N ALA A 438 9.35 13.84 -5.24
CA ALA A 438 10.10 14.97 -4.67
C ALA A 438 10.71 15.91 -5.72
N GLY A 439 10.58 15.60 -7.01
CA GLY A 439 10.96 16.48 -8.11
C GLY A 439 9.91 17.53 -8.48
N TYR A 440 8.69 17.49 -7.92
CA TYR A 440 7.60 18.44 -8.20
C TYR A 440 7.22 18.53 -9.69
N ILE A 441 7.37 17.44 -10.44
CA ILE A 441 7.01 17.35 -11.86
C ILE A 441 5.67 16.61 -11.98
N PRO A 442 4.78 16.98 -12.93
CA PRO A 442 3.52 16.25 -13.11
C PRO A 442 3.75 14.78 -13.47
N TYR A 443 2.85 13.90 -13.03
CA TYR A 443 2.78 12.52 -13.52
C TYR A 443 2.52 12.51 -15.05
N PRO A 444 3.06 11.53 -15.80
CA PRO A 444 4.02 10.51 -15.38
C PRO A 444 5.48 10.96 -15.56
N ALA A 445 6.32 10.74 -14.54
CA ALA A 445 7.77 10.91 -14.63
C ALA A 445 8.49 10.13 -13.51
N GLY A 446 8.92 8.90 -13.81
CA GLY A 446 9.91 8.15 -13.04
C GLY A 446 11.28 8.17 -13.72
N GLY A 447 12.27 7.50 -13.13
CA GLY A 447 13.61 7.43 -13.69
C GLY A 447 14.46 6.31 -13.09
N LEU A 448 15.39 5.81 -13.91
CA LEU A 448 16.38 4.81 -13.53
C LEU A 448 17.76 5.28 -13.98
N CYS A 449 18.73 5.24 -13.08
CA CYS A 449 20.12 5.57 -13.35
C CYS A 449 21.02 4.36 -13.07
N TYR A 450 21.86 3.97 -14.03
CA TYR A 450 22.91 2.99 -13.86
C TYR A 450 24.25 3.70 -13.64
N ARG A 451 25.03 3.23 -12.65
CA ARG A 451 26.40 3.72 -12.42
C ARG A 451 27.31 3.48 -13.61
N ASP A 452 27.15 2.29 -14.19
CA ASP A 452 27.79 1.87 -15.42
C ASP A 452 26.70 1.70 -16.48
N GLY A 453 26.63 2.65 -17.40
CA GLY A 453 25.61 2.69 -18.44
C GLY A 453 25.60 1.45 -19.32
N ARG A 454 26.66 0.62 -19.31
CA ARG A 454 26.70 -0.66 -20.03
C ARG A 454 25.68 -1.68 -19.48
N LEU A 455 25.21 -1.54 -18.23
CA LEU A 455 24.17 -2.40 -17.66
C LEU A 455 22.87 -2.39 -18.47
N ARG A 456 22.55 -1.27 -19.14
CA ARG A 456 21.33 -1.14 -19.95
C ARG A 456 21.23 -2.17 -21.09
N TYR A 457 22.37 -2.63 -21.61
CA TYR A 457 22.44 -3.63 -22.68
C TYR A 457 22.02 -5.03 -22.23
N LEU A 458 22.04 -5.30 -20.92
CA LEU A 458 21.51 -6.54 -20.38
C LEU A 458 19.99 -6.63 -20.55
N LEU A 459 19.30 -5.51 -20.80
CA LEU A 459 17.87 -5.46 -21.09
C LEU A 459 17.57 -5.75 -22.58
N THR A 460 18.59 -5.94 -23.41
CA THR A 460 18.45 -6.15 -24.85
C THR A 460 19.08 -7.49 -25.28
N TRP A 461 19.11 -7.73 -26.60
CA TRP A 461 19.87 -8.80 -27.24
C TRP A 461 21.17 -8.29 -27.88
N THR A 462 21.62 -7.09 -27.50
CA THR A 462 22.77 -6.42 -28.12
C THR A 462 23.87 -6.15 -27.09
N ALA A 463 25.11 -6.35 -27.46
CA ALA A 463 26.28 -6.10 -26.64
C ALA A 463 26.62 -4.60 -26.63
N PRO A 464 27.30 -4.12 -25.58
CA PRO A 464 27.76 -2.74 -25.53
C PRO A 464 28.63 -2.40 -26.75
N TYR A 465 28.20 -1.42 -27.56
CA TYR A 465 28.98 -0.93 -28.68
C TYR A 465 30.15 -0.06 -28.18
N LEU A 466 31.34 -0.23 -28.77
CA LEU A 466 32.54 0.55 -28.45
C LEU A 466 32.46 2.02 -28.92
N ASN A 467 31.50 2.36 -29.80
CA ASN A 467 31.25 3.73 -30.26
C ASN A 467 29.92 4.23 -29.69
N GLN A 468 29.96 4.91 -28.53
CA GLN A 468 28.78 5.51 -27.87
C GLN A 468 28.40 6.90 -28.41
N ASN A 469 28.94 7.32 -29.55
CA ASN A 469 28.82 8.71 -30.06
C ASN A 469 27.95 8.88 -31.30
N SER A 470 27.04 7.95 -31.63
CA SER A 470 26.00 8.30 -32.60
C SER A 470 24.94 9.16 -31.89
N GLU A 471 24.92 10.46 -32.19
CA GLU A 471 23.93 11.43 -31.69
C GLU A 471 22.47 11.05 -32.02
N ASP A 472 22.26 9.98 -32.82
CA ASP A 472 20.99 9.46 -33.32
C ASP A 472 20.47 8.19 -32.59
N GLU A 473 21.02 7.83 -31.43
CA GLU A 473 20.64 6.59 -30.71
C GLU A 473 19.22 6.69 -30.08
N SER A 474 18.39 5.68 -30.32
CA SER A 474 17.03 5.60 -29.75
C SER A 474 17.09 5.12 -28.28
N ILE A 475 16.62 5.94 -27.35
CA ILE A 475 16.79 5.70 -25.90
C ILE A 475 15.88 4.59 -25.34
N SER A 476 14.72 4.37 -25.95
CA SER A 476 13.67 3.52 -25.36
C SER A 476 13.87 2.02 -25.56
N VAL A 477 14.85 1.59 -26.37
CA VAL A 477 15.16 0.16 -26.50
C VAL A 477 15.82 -0.43 -25.24
N TYR A 478 16.21 0.43 -24.31
CA TYR A 478 16.96 0.11 -23.10
C TYR A 478 16.09 0.02 -21.84
N GLY A 479 14.80 -0.31 -22.01
CA GLY A 479 13.84 -0.39 -20.91
C GLY A 479 12.67 -1.34 -21.21
N VAL A 480 11.69 -1.36 -20.29
CA VAL A 480 10.45 -2.15 -20.43
C VAL A 480 9.46 -1.49 -21.38
N GLU A 481 9.45 -0.17 -21.41
CA GLU A 481 8.48 0.63 -22.17
C GLU A 481 8.84 0.73 -23.65
N GLY A 482 7.83 0.94 -24.50
CA GLY A 482 8.00 1.22 -25.92
C GLY A 482 7.77 2.70 -26.22
N SER A 483 6.58 3.04 -26.72
CA SER A 483 6.18 4.44 -26.91
C SER A 483 6.12 5.17 -25.57
N LYS A 484 6.78 6.33 -25.50
CA LYS A 484 6.83 7.16 -24.29
C LYS A 484 6.78 8.64 -24.64
N PRO A 485 6.13 9.49 -23.82
CA PRO A 485 5.90 10.88 -24.16
C PRO A 485 7.20 11.70 -24.02
N GLY A 486 7.67 12.29 -25.12
CA GLY A 486 8.74 13.29 -25.04
C GLY A 486 8.35 14.52 -24.22
N ALA A 487 7.05 14.72 -23.96
CA ALA A 487 6.55 15.75 -23.05
C ALA A 487 7.00 15.56 -21.59
N SER A 488 7.12 14.31 -21.10
CA SER A 488 7.69 14.06 -19.78
C SER A 488 9.16 14.47 -19.71
N ALA A 489 9.93 14.19 -20.77
CA ALA A 489 11.33 14.64 -20.88
C ALA A 489 11.43 16.17 -20.89
N GLY A 490 10.58 16.87 -21.66
CA GLY A 490 10.53 18.33 -21.67
C GLY A 490 10.17 18.95 -20.32
N ALA A 491 9.29 18.30 -19.55
CA ALA A 491 8.92 18.72 -18.20
C ALA A 491 10.11 18.61 -17.23
N VAL A 492 10.76 17.45 -17.19
CA VAL A 492 11.92 17.19 -16.32
C VAL A 492 13.08 18.11 -16.68
N PHE A 493 13.41 18.18 -17.98
CA PHE A 493 14.50 19.01 -18.50
C PHE A 493 14.34 20.49 -18.11
N LEU A 494 13.14 21.06 -18.32
CA LEU A 494 12.89 22.47 -17.99
C LEU A 494 12.92 22.71 -16.48
N ALA A 495 12.36 21.80 -15.68
CA ALA A 495 12.41 21.92 -14.22
C ALA A 495 13.85 21.85 -13.67
N HIS A 496 14.66 20.89 -14.13
CA HIS A 496 16.07 20.79 -13.76
C HIS A 496 16.85 22.05 -14.13
N SER A 497 16.62 22.57 -15.34
CA SER A 497 17.27 23.78 -15.83
C SER A 497 16.91 25.02 -15.02
N VAL A 498 15.63 25.19 -14.64
CA VAL A 498 15.16 26.39 -13.93
C VAL A 498 15.47 26.35 -12.43
N ILE A 499 15.31 25.18 -11.80
CA ILE A 499 15.38 25.05 -10.34
C ILE A 499 16.83 24.76 -9.89
N GLY A 500 17.58 23.98 -10.66
CA GLY A 500 18.95 23.57 -10.35
C GLY A 500 19.02 22.38 -9.38
N LEU A 501 19.76 21.33 -9.75
CA LEU A 501 19.91 20.09 -8.97
C LEU A 501 21.06 20.17 -7.93
N HIS A 502 21.04 21.20 -7.10
CA HIS A 502 22.08 21.46 -6.08
C HIS A 502 21.49 22.15 -4.83
N ALA A 503 22.34 22.39 -3.83
CA ALA A 503 21.94 22.88 -2.50
C ALA A 503 21.19 24.21 -2.57
N THR A 504 21.58 25.10 -3.48
CA THR A 504 20.94 26.41 -3.66
C THR A 504 19.73 26.40 -4.60
N GLY A 505 19.33 25.23 -5.13
CA GLY A 505 18.20 25.02 -6.03
C GLY A 505 17.13 24.13 -5.38
N TYR A 506 16.95 22.92 -5.89
CA TYR A 506 16.09 21.90 -5.26
C TYR A 506 16.44 21.65 -3.79
N GLY A 507 17.72 21.81 -3.39
CA GLY A 507 18.13 21.71 -1.99
C GLY A 507 17.42 22.71 -1.09
N THR A 508 17.31 23.98 -1.50
CA THR A 508 16.54 25.00 -0.77
C THR A 508 15.06 24.65 -0.73
N LEU A 509 14.47 24.24 -1.86
CA LEU A 509 13.04 23.88 -1.94
C LEU A 509 12.70 22.73 -0.98
N LEU A 510 13.48 21.65 -1.01
CA LEU A 510 13.30 20.50 -0.14
C LEU A 510 13.68 20.81 1.31
N GLY A 511 14.68 21.66 1.54
CA GLY A 511 15.03 22.15 2.88
C GLY A 511 13.87 22.89 3.54
N MET A 512 13.15 23.73 2.80
CA MET A 512 11.94 24.40 3.27
C MET A 512 10.80 23.42 3.59
N ALA A 513 10.54 22.44 2.72
CA ALA A 513 9.56 21.39 2.99
C ALA A 513 9.95 20.56 4.23
N SER A 514 11.25 20.30 4.42
CA SER A 514 11.79 19.56 5.56
C SER A 514 11.69 20.34 6.87
N PHE A 515 11.94 21.65 6.82
CA PHE A 515 11.66 22.54 7.94
C PHE A 515 10.19 22.46 8.37
N ASN A 516 9.27 22.55 7.40
CA ASN A 516 7.83 22.42 7.66
C ASN A 516 7.47 21.05 8.25
N CYS A 517 8.08 19.98 7.74
CA CYS A 517 7.89 18.62 8.28
C CYS A 517 8.28 18.53 9.75
N ARG A 518 9.40 19.15 10.12
CA ARG A 518 9.91 19.18 11.49
C ARG A 518 9.04 20.03 12.41
N ARG A 519 8.46 21.12 11.91
CA ARG A 519 7.44 21.89 12.65
C ARG A 519 6.21 21.04 12.97
N PHE A 520 5.72 20.26 12.00
CA PHE A 520 4.66 19.29 12.26
C PHE A 520 5.09 18.23 13.30
N ALA A 521 6.30 17.67 13.18
CA ALA A 521 6.85 16.71 14.13
C ALA A 521 6.95 17.28 15.56
N ALA A 522 7.28 18.57 15.71
CA ALA A 522 7.27 19.27 17.00
C ALA A 522 5.87 19.27 17.64
N HIS A 523 4.81 19.49 16.85
CA HIS A 523 3.45 19.34 17.35
C HIS A 523 3.15 17.88 17.72
N TRP A 524 3.43 16.92 16.83
CA TRP A 524 3.11 15.50 17.08
C TRP A 524 3.82 14.92 18.30
N SER A 525 5.04 15.36 18.57
CA SER A 525 5.84 14.90 19.72
C SER A 525 5.47 15.53 21.06
N SER A 526 4.84 16.71 21.08
CA SER A 526 4.65 17.48 22.30
C SER A 526 3.20 17.93 22.57
N MET A 527 2.26 17.69 21.65
CA MET A 527 0.86 18.12 21.78
C MET A 527 0.16 17.54 23.01
N SER A 528 0.44 16.28 23.36
CA SER A 528 -0.13 15.64 24.55
C SER A 528 0.74 15.81 25.80
N THR A 529 0.07 15.85 26.96
CA THR A 529 0.65 15.88 28.31
C THR A 529 0.04 14.78 29.17
N ASP A 530 0.60 14.51 30.35
CA ASP A 530 0.02 13.55 31.31
C ASP A 530 -1.40 13.91 31.78
N ARG A 531 -1.79 15.18 31.64
CA ARG A 531 -3.13 15.68 31.99
C ARG A 531 -4.10 15.72 30.81
N SER A 532 -3.62 15.49 29.59
CA SER A 532 -4.46 15.50 28.39
C SER A 532 -5.38 14.29 28.37
N SER A 533 -6.60 14.44 27.86
CA SER A 533 -7.52 13.31 27.64
C SER A 533 -7.05 12.34 26.55
N PHE A 534 -5.95 12.68 25.87
CA PHE A 534 -5.38 12.00 24.73
C PHE A 534 -3.85 11.94 24.83
N THR A 535 -3.27 11.05 24.04
CA THR A 535 -1.84 10.93 23.80
C THR A 535 -1.61 10.92 22.29
N VAL A 536 -0.58 11.62 21.83
CA VAL A 536 -0.09 11.54 20.44
C VAL A 536 1.35 11.05 20.52
N VAL A 537 1.64 9.95 19.85
CA VAL A 537 2.96 9.31 19.89
C VAL A 537 3.53 9.30 18.47
N PRO A 538 4.62 10.06 18.21
CA PRO A 538 5.29 10.02 16.93
C PRO A 538 6.04 8.69 16.77
N PHE A 539 6.06 8.16 15.55
CA PHE A 539 6.82 6.96 15.21
C PHE A 539 8.31 7.17 15.47
N ASN A 540 8.87 8.27 15.00
CA ASN A 540 10.24 8.67 15.35
C ASN A 540 10.25 9.30 16.76
N PRO A 541 10.95 8.72 17.74
CA PRO A 541 11.07 9.30 19.07
C PRO A 541 11.83 10.63 19.06
N ILE A 542 11.54 11.49 20.03
CA ILE A 542 12.38 12.67 20.29
C ILE A 542 13.77 12.23 20.78
N PRO A 543 14.84 13.02 20.62
CA PRO A 543 16.20 12.60 20.99
C PRO A 543 16.34 12.05 22.42
N ALA A 544 15.69 12.67 23.40
CA ALA A 544 15.71 12.18 24.78
C ALA A 544 15.12 10.76 24.92
N GLU A 545 14.08 10.43 24.16
CA GLU A 545 13.50 9.09 24.13
C GLU A 545 14.36 8.12 23.30
N ARG A 546 14.86 8.56 22.13
CA ARG A 546 15.70 7.75 21.23
C ARG A 546 16.94 7.21 21.93
N TYR A 547 17.60 8.04 22.73
CA TYR A 547 18.85 7.71 23.39
C TYR A 547 18.66 7.17 24.82
N GLY A 548 17.45 6.70 25.16
CA GLY A 548 17.19 6.00 26.42
C GLY A 548 17.15 6.89 27.67
N GLY A 549 16.81 8.17 27.51
CA GLY A 549 16.61 9.10 28.61
C GLY A 549 15.45 8.69 29.53
N THR A 550 15.44 9.23 30.75
CA THR A 550 14.38 8.95 31.72
C THR A 550 13.07 9.64 31.32
N GLN A 551 11.94 9.22 31.91
CA GLN A 551 10.64 9.90 31.69
C GLN A 551 10.71 11.40 32.00
N LYS A 552 11.55 11.79 32.97
CA LYS A 552 11.79 13.19 33.31
C LYS A 552 12.49 13.93 32.17
N ASP A 553 13.56 13.35 31.61
CA ASP A 553 14.32 13.95 30.50
C ASP A 553 13.44 14.09 29.24
N ILE A 554 12.60 13.08 28.98
CA ILE A 554 11.62 13.09 27.88
C ILE A 554 10.62 14.25 28.06
N GLU A 555 10.05 14.42 29.26
CA GLU A 555 9.08 15.49 29.49
C GLU A 555 9.73 16.87 29.50
N GLU A 556 10.96 17.02 30.03
CA GLU A 556 11.72 18.27 29.97
C GLU A 556 11.99 18.70 28.52
N GLN A 557 12.35 17.76 27.63
CA GLN A 557 12.54 18.04 26.21
C GLN A 557 11.21 18.37 25.50
N LYS A 558 10.10 17.68 25.83
CA LYS A 558 8.76 18.06 25.33
C LYS A 558 8.37 19.46 25.77
N ASP A 559 8.67 19.82 27.02
CA ASP A 559 8.44 21.16 27.56
C ASP A 559 9.28 22.23 26.87
N PHE A 560 10.53 21.92 26.54
CA PHE A 560 11.37 22.78 25.71
C PHE A 560 10.73 23.00 24.34
N ILE A 561 10.27 21.94 23.65
CA ILE A 561 9.57 22.07 22.35
C ILE A 561 8.35 23.00 22.48
N ARG A 562 7.52 22.81 23.50
CA ARG A 562 6.31 23.63 23.73
C ARG A 562 6.62 25.11 23.99
N LYS A 563 7.75 25.42 24.65
CA LYS A 563 8.09 26.78 25.08
C LYS A 563 9.00 27.53 24.10
N GLN A 564 9.92 26.80 23.45
CA GLN A 564 10.99 27.38 22.63
C GLN A 564 10.83 27.08 21.13
N ILE A 565 9.97 26.15 20.72
CA ILE A 565 9.79 25.84 19.29
C ILE A 565 8.40 26.24 18.79
N LEU A 566 7.34 25.66 19.38
CA LEU A 566 5.97 25.85 18.88
C LEU A 566 5.50 27.31 18.77
N PRO A 567 5.75 28.20 19.75
CA PRO A 567 5.24 29.57 19.69
C PRO A 567 6.08 30.49 18.80
N LYS A 568 7.25 30.05 18.33
CA LYS A 568 8.18 30.89 17.56
C LYS A 568 7.80 30.94 16.08
N THR A 569 7.93 32.13 15.51
CA THR A 569 7.93 32.36 14.07
C THR A 569 9.15 31.71 13.41
N ASN A 570 9.13 31.55 12.08
CA ASN A 570 10.28 30.99 11.36
C ASN A 570 11.56 31.81 11.58
N SER A 571 11.45 33.14 11.54
CA SER A 571 12.58 34.06 11.74
C SER A 571 13.17 33.98 13.16
N GLU A 572 12.32 33.83 14.18
CA GLU A 572 12.78 33.63 15.56
C GLU A 572 13.46 32.27 15.77
N LEU A 573 12.99 31.22 15.08
CA LEU A 573 13.64 29.91 15.12
C LEU A 573 15.01 29.93 14.43
N GLU A 574 15.12 30.55 13.26
CA GLU A 574 16.39 30.66 12.52
C GLU A 574 17.50 31.35 13.31
N GLN A 575 17.15 32.17 14.31
CA GLN A 575 18.10 32.87 15.19
C GLN A 575 18.40 32.11 16.51
N ASP A 576 17.75 30.97 16.73
CA ASP A 576 17.90 30.15 17.93
C ASP A 576 18.59 28.82 17.60
N ASP A 577 19.91 28.80 17.77
CA ASP A 577 20.75 27.64 17.47
C ASP A 577 20.34 26.38 18.26
N GLU A 578 19.92 26.53 19.53
CA GLU A 578 19.51 25.42 20.38
C GLU A 578 18.17 24.83 19.89
N ALA A 579 17.20 25.70 19.60
CA ALA A 579 15.91 25.28 19.04
C ALA A 579 16.07 24.63 17.66
N MET A 580 16.93 25.17 16.78
CA MET A 580 17.18 24.62 15.46
C MET A 580 17.93 23.29 15.51
N ALA A 581 18.89 23.15 16.42
CA ALA A 581 19.58 21.89 16.66
C ALA A 581 18.59 20.79 17.09
N LEU A 582 17.68 21.09 18.04
CA LEU A 582 16.65 20.12 18.43
C LEU A 582 15.65 19.85 17.30
N LEU A 583 15.12 20.90 16.66
CA LEU A 583 14.14 20.81 15.57
C LEU A 583 14.65 19.92 14.45
N SER A 584 15.96 19.97 14.17
CA SER A 584 16.58 19.14 13.13
C SER A 584 16.48 17.63 13.35
N GLN A 585 16.35 17.22 14.61
CA GLN A 585 16.31 15.83 15.00
C GLN A 585 14.86 15.30 15.16
N LEU A 586 13.84 16.16 15.06
CA LEU A 586 12.44 15.77 15.20
C LEU A 586 11.88 15.16 13.92
N GLY A 587 11.03 14.13 14.06
CA GLY A 587 10.27 13.56 12.94
C GLY A 587 11.06 12.52 12.12
N PRO A 588 10.76 12.34 10.83
CA PRO A 588 11.36 11.32 9.98
C PRO A 588 12.73 11.72 9.44
N ASP A 589 13.38 10.79 8.75
CA ASP A 589 14.60 11.07 7.99
C ASP A 589 14.27 11.96 6.76
N LEU A 590 13.23 11.60 5.99
CA LEU A 590 12.80 12.31 4.78
C LEU A 590 11.28 12.55 4.72
N ASN A 591 10.82 13.65 5.33
CA ASN A 591 9.54 14.33 5.11
C ASN A 591 8.21 13.54 5.18
N ILE A 592 8.18 12.37 5.80
CA ILE A 592 6.98 11.57 6.03
C ILE A 592 6.79 11.33 7.53
N ASN A 593 6.08 12.22 8.21
CA ASN A 593 5.75 12.02 9.62
C ASN A 593 4.78 10.84 9.75
N MET A 594 5.02 9.96 10.72
CA MET A 594 4.06 8.93 11.12
C MET A 594 3.81 9.01 12.62
N PHE A 595 2.56 8.83 13.05
CA PHE A 595 2.17 8.94 14.45
C PHE A 595 0.85 8.22 14.71
N ALA A 596 0.55 7.94 15.98
CA ALA A 596 -0.73 7.40 16.40
C ALA A 596 -1.25 8.10 17.64
N CYS A 597 -2.57 8.09 17.78
CA CYS A 597 -3.29 8.63 18.91
C CYS A 597 -3.82 7.52 19.81
N ASN A 598 -3.84 7.77 21.11
CA ASN A 598 -4.54 6.95 22.09
C ASN A 598 -5.25 7.89 23.09
N PHE A 599 -6.16 7.36 23.91
CA PHE A 599 -7.02 8.18 24.76
C PHE A 599 -7.07 7.67 26.19
N ARG A 600 -7.44 8.55 27.12
CA ARG A 600 -7.69 8.21 28.52
C ARG A 600 -9.19 8.05 28.77
N ASP A 601 -9.58 7.27 29.76
CA ASP A 601 -10.95 7.21 30.24
C ASP A 601 -11.35 8.47 31.06
N ALA A 602 -12.53 8.47 31.67
CA ALA A 602 -13.00 9.59 32.49
C ALA A 602 -12.24 9.72 33.83
N GLN A 603 -11.54 8.67 34.24
CA GLN A 603 -10.73 8.60 35.47
C GLN A 603 -9.26 8.94 35.22
N GLY A 604 -8.86 9.13 33.96
CA GLY A 604 -7.49 9.45 33.54
C GLY A 604 -6.62 8.23 33.22
N ASN A 605 -7.16 7.02 33.25
CA ASN A 605 -6.40 5.82 32.88
C ASN A 605 -6.25 5.74 31.37
N LEU A 606 -5.06 5.40 30.89
CA LEU A 606 -4.80 5.23 29.45
C LEU A 606 -5.49 3.97 28.92
N ASN A 607 -6.11 4.04 27.75
CA ASN A 607 -6.64 2.88 27.05
C ASN A 607 -5.51 1.91 26.68
N THR A 608 -5.72 0.62 26.96
CA THR A 608 -4.79 -0.46 26.63
C THR A 608 -5.31 -1.38 25.52
N ASP A 609 -6.52 -1.16 25.00
CA ASP A 609 -7.10 -1.94 23.90
C ASP A 609 -6.64 -1.40 22.54
N ILE A 610 -5.87 -2.21 21.80
CA ILE A 610 -5.35 -1.88 20.47
C ILE A 610 -6.48 -1.53 19.50
N GLU A 611 -7.63 -2.20 19.51
CA GLU A 611 -8.66 -1.90 18.51
C GLU A 611 -9.43 -0.62 18.82
N LEU A 612 -9.53 -0.23 20.09
CA LEU A 612 -10.05 1.10 20.41
C LEU A 612 -9.08 2.19 19.96
N ALA A 613 -7.76 1.96 20.05
CA ALA A 613 -6.76 2.84 19.48
C ALA A 613 -6.83 2.87 17.93
N ASN A 614 -6.92 1.70 17.28
CA ASN A 614 -7.08 1.59 15.83
C ASN A 614 -8.34 2.31 15.34
N HIS A 615 -9.46 2.09 16.02
CA HIS A 615 -10.74 2.74 15.69
C HIS A 615 -10.65 4.26 15.83
N LEU A 616 -10.00 4.76 16.89
CA LEU A 616 -9.77 6.19 17.05
C LEU A 616 -8.98 6.77 15.87
N ASN A 617 -7.83 6.18 15.54
CA ASN A 617 -6.98 6.67 14.46
C ASN A 617 -7.68 6.55 13.09
N TRP A 618 -8.40 5.45 12.85
CA TRP A 618 -9.19 5.27 11.63
C TRP A 618 -10.28 6.33 11.50
N ARG A 619 -11.02 6.65 12.57
CA ARG A 619 -12.04 7.71 12.54
C ARG A 619 -11.45 9.10 12.30
N ILE A 620 -10.30 9.40 12.88
CA ILE A 620 -9.56 10.64 12.61
C ILE A 620 -9.16 10.72 11.14
N PHE A 621 -8.60 9.64 10.57
CA PHE A 621 -8.29 9.56 9.15
C PHE A 621 -9.53 9.81 8.28
N GLN A 622 -10.65 9.16 8.57
CA GLN A 622 -11.91 9.32 7.82
C GLN A 622 -12.44 10.77 7.87
N ARG A 623 -12.20 11.51 8.96
CA ARG A 623 -12.57 12.94 9.09
C ARG A 623 -11.66 13.88 8.29
N LEU A 624 -10.44 13.43 8.00
CA LEU A 624 -9.34 14.20 7.45
C LEU A 624 -8.84 13.60 6.13
N SER A 625 -9.73 12.93 5.39
CA SER A 625 -9.45 12.35 4.08
C SER A 625 -10.73 12.24 3.25
N VAL A 626 -10.57 12.11 1.93
CA VAL A 626 -11.63 11.70 1.02
C VAL A 626 -11.51 10.19 0.84
N THR A 627 -12.56 9.45 1.16
CA THR A 627 -12.56 7.97 1.05
C THR A 627 -13.70 7.45 0.20
N ASN A 628 -14.68 8.29 -0.13
CA ASN A 628 -15.80 7.97 -1.00
C ASN A 628 -16.00 9.07 -2.06
N PHE A 629 -16.56 8.69 -3.20
CA PHE A 629 -16.91 9.64 -4.27
C PHE A 629 -17.95 10.69 -3.85
N GLU A 630 -18.77 10.37 -2.84
CA GLU A 630 -19.79 11.28 -2.30
C GLU A 630 -19.23 12.30 -1.30
N ASP A 631 -17.97 12.17 -0.87
CA ASP A 631 -17.36 13.11 0.06
C ASP A 631 -17.12 14.46 -0.64
N ASP A 632 -17.37 15.57 0.07
CA ASP A 632 -17.04 16.92 -0.40
C ASP A 632 -15.59 17.26 -0.01
N PRO A 633 -14.64 17.31 -0.97
CA PRO A 633 -13.24 17.60 -0.66
C PRO A 633 -13.05 18.99 -0.04
N TYR A 634 -13.89 19.97 -0.37
CA TYR A 634 -13.77 21.32 0.19
C TYR A 634 -14.24 21.42 1.64
N GLY A 635 -15.05 20.47 2.10
CA GLY A 635 -15.47 20.36 3.50
C GLY A 635 -14.37 19.87 4.44
N ILE A 636 -13.28 19.31 3.92
CA ILE A 636 -12.19 18.72 4.72
C ILE A 636 -11.16 19.81 5.09
N PRO A 637 -10.96 20.10 6.38
CA PRO A 637 -10.15 21.24 6.81
C PRO A 637 -8.64 20.95 6.79
N PHE A 638 -8.24 19.69 6.86
CA PHE A 638 -6.85 19.25 6.88
C PHE A 638 -6.82 17.82 6.36
N TYR A 639 -5.82 17.49 5.54
CA TYR A 639 -5.68 16.15 5.00
C TYR A 639 -4.49 15.42 5.62
N VAL A 640 -4.77 14.22 6.13
CA VAL A 640 -3.76 13.22 6.49
C VAL A 640 -4.09 11.93 5.75
N THR A 641 -3.12 11.02 5.71
CA THR A 641 -3.34 9.65 5.25
C THR A 641 -3.11 8.69 6.40
N SER A 642 -3.26 7.41 6.15
CA SER A 642 -3.04 6.36 7.14
C SER A 642 -2.43 5.12 6.53
N THR A 643 -1.86 4.28 7.38
CA THR A 643 -1.46 2.91 7.05
C THR A 643 -1.63 2.01 8.28
N LYS A 644 -1.26 0.74 8.16
CA LYS A 644 -1.17 -0.20 9.28
C LYS A 644 0.26 -0.72 9.39
N LEU A 645 0.84 -0.65 10.59
CA LEU A 645 2.05 -1.40 10.90
C LEU A 645 1.64 -2.83 11.20
N ALA A 646 1.69 -3.66 10.15
CA ALA A 646 1.32 -5.06 10.25
C ALA A 646 2.35 -5.80 11.11
N GLN A 647 1.90 -6.57 12.11
CA GLN A 647 2.80 -7.24 13.05
C GLN A 647 3.74 -8.21 12.34
N LYS A 648 3.28 -8.85 11.25
CA LYS A 648 4.07 -9.76 10.43
C LYS A 648 5.23 -9.08 9.68
N ASP A 649 5.07 -7.81 9.31
CA ASP A 649 6.02 -7.08 8.45
C ASP A 649 6.98 -6.25 9.30
N TYR A 650 6.48 -5.59 10.35
CA TYR A 650 7.26 -4.72 11.24
C TYR A 650 7.79 -5.41 12.50
N LYS A 651 7.19 -6.54 12.91
CA LYS A 651 7.64 -7.35 14.06
C LYS A 651 7.93 -6.50 15.31
N ASP A 652 9.17 -6.52 15.80
CA ASP A 652 9.58 -5.82 17.02
C ASP A 652 9.44 -4.30 16.91
N CYS A 653 9.57 -3.73 15.70
CA CYS A 653 9.30 -2.31 15.47
C CYS A 653 7.85 -1.95 15.82
N ALA A 654 6.87 -2.73 15.35
CA ALA A 654 5.46 -2.54 15.70
C ALA A 654 5.21 -2.81 17.19
N THR A 655 5.83 -3.84 17.77
CA THR A 655 5.75 -4.14 19.21
C THR A 655 6.22 -2.96 20.05
N ASN A 656 7.38 -2.39 19.72
CA ASN A 656 7.97 -1.29 20.48
C ASN A 656 7.18 0.01 20.28
N PHE A 657 6.67 0.28 19.07
CA PHE A 657 5.79 1.42 18.85
C PHE A 657 4.47 1.31 19.64
N LYS A 658 3.85 0.13 19.69
CA LYS A 658 2.65 -0.13 20.50
C LYS A 658 2.89 0.10 21.99
N LYS A 659 4.02 -0.37 22.52
CA LYS A 659 4.43 -0.10 23.92
C LYS A 659 4.52 1.39 24.21
N ARG A 660 5.11 2.18 23.31
CA ARG A 660 5.18 3.65 23.42
C ARG A 660 3.81 4.32 23.38
N LEU A 661 2.87 3.76 22.61
CA LEU A 661 1.47 4.17 22.55
C LEU A 661 0.65 3.77 23.79
N GLY A 662 1.19 2.88 24.63
CA GLY A 662 0.54 2.36 25.84
C GLY A 662 -0.44 1.21 25.59
N VAL A 663 -0.27 0.48 24.49
CA VAL A 663 -1.08 -0.69 24.13
C VAL A 663 -0.19 -1.91 23.88
N GLU A 664 -0.72 -3.13 24.08
CA GLU A 664 0.03 -4.38 23.91
C GLU A 664 -0.83 -5.45 23.24
N GLY A 665 -0.20 -6.34 22.45
CA GLY A 665 -0.84 -7.44 21.73
C GLY A 665 -0.20 -7.70 20.37
N ASP A 666 -0.60 -8.78 19.70
CA ASP A 666 -0.05 -9.21 18.39
C ASP A 666 -0.81 -8.61 17.19
N GLN A 667 -1.83 -7.78 17.44
CA GLN A 667 -2.63 -7.13 16.40
C GLN A 667 -1.81 -6.05 15.68
N ASP A 668 -2.16 -5.80 14.42
CA ASP A 668 -1.66 -4.67 13.65
C ASP A 668 -2.10 -3.35 14.31
N ILE A 669 -1.25 -2.32 14.20
CA ILE A 669 -1.58 -0.98 14.71
C ILE A 669 -1.82 -0.01 13.54
N PHE A 670 -2.97 0.66 13.56
CA PHE A 670 -3.34 1.69 12.59
C PHE A 670 -2.68 3.00 12.98
N VAL A 671 -2.01 3.62 12.02
CA VAL A 671 -1.21 4.84 12.22
C VAL A 671 -1.60 5.89 11.20
N LEU A 672 -1.47 7.15 11.60
CA LEU A 672 -1.67 8.32 10.75
C LEU A 672 -0.34 8.72 10.14
N ARG A 673 -0.37 9.16 8.89
CA ARG A 673 0.79 9.59 8.13
C ARG A 673 0.56 10.98 7.55
N ASN A 674 1.62 11.78 7.61
CA ASN A 674 1.65 13.18 7.25
C ASN A 674 2.89 13.43 6.37
N VAL A 675 2.72 13.25 5.05
CA VAL A 675 3.76 13.58 4.05
C VAL A 675 3.76 15.10 3.83
N VAL A 676 4.92 15.73 3.99
CA VAL A 676 5.07 17.18 3.92
C VAL A 676 5.94 17.58 2.73
N MET A 677 5.28 18.04 1.67
CA MET A 677 5.94 18.56 0.47
C MET A 677 5.75 20.06 0.27
N SER A 678 4.76 20.67 0.92
CA SER A 678 4.49 22.10 0.72
C SER A 678 5.62 22.95 1.33
N PRO A 679 6.26 23.84 0.55
CA PRO A 679 7.20 24.82 1.09
C PRO A 679 6.48 25.96 1.84
N PHE A 680 5.15 26.05 1.74
CA PHE A 680 4.35 27.19 2.22
C PHE A 680 3.67 26.96 3.58
N ALA A 681 3.73 25.74 4.14
CA ALA A 681 2.90 25.36 5.29
C ALA A 681 3.20 26.11 6.59
N SER A 682 4.41 26.67 6.77
CA SER A 682 4.79 27.42 7.98
C SER A 682 4.61 28.94 7.90
N ALA A 683 4.17 29.47 6.75
CA ALA A 683 3.85 30.89 6.63
C ALA A 683 2.80 31.28 7.68
N ASP A 684 3.02 32.38 8.40
CA ASP A 684 2.14 32.88 9.47
C ASP A 684 1.77 31.83 10.54
N ASN A 685 2.70 30.91 10.85
CA ASN A 685 2.49 29.77 11.75
C ASN A 685 1.29 28.89 11.37
N PHE A 686 0.99 28.76 10.07
CA PHE A 686 -0.16 27.99 9.59
C PHE A 686 -0.12 26.50 9.99
N VAL A 687 1.08 25.93 10.22
CA VAL A 687 1.24 24.59 10.83
C VAL A 687 0.52 24.48 12.17
N GLU A 688 0.61 25.48 13.05
CA GLU A 688 -0.08 25.48 14.34
C GLU A 688 -1.60 25.42 14.16
N LYS A 689 -2.13 26.18 13.19
CA LYS A 689 -3.56 26.15 12.86
C LYS A 689 -4.01 24.77 12.43
N LEU A 690 -3.22 24.07 11.60
CA LEU A 690 -3.52 22.70 11.17
C LEU A 690 -3.42 21.69 12.34
N ALA A 691 -2.42 21.85 13.20
CA ALA A 691 -2.29 21.03 14.42
C ALA A 691 -3.47 21.24 15.38
N ASN A 692 -3.99 22.46 15.49
CA ASN A 692 -5.19 22.75 16.29
C ASN A 692 -6.46 22.13 15.68
N ILE A 693 -6.65 22.21 14.36
CA ILE A 693 -7.75 21.51 13.66
C ILE A 693 -7.67 20.00 13.92
N PHE A 694 -6.48 19.43 13.81
CA PHE A 694 -6.25 18.02 14.12
C PHE A 694 -6.65 17.69 15.56
N LYS A 695 -6.23 18.52 16.53
CA LYS A 695 -6.54 18.34 17.95
C LYS A 695 -8.05 18.43 18.22
N GLU A 696 -8.77 19.34 17.58
CA GLU A 696 -10.24 19.44 17.67
C GLU A 696 -10.90 18.14 17.21
N VAL A 697 -10.51 17.64 16.03
CA VAL A 697 -11.02 16.37 15.49
C VAL A 697 -10.70 15.20 16.42
N LEU A 698 -9.47 15.11 16.94
CA LEU A 698 -9.07 14.10 17.91
C LEU A 698 -9.97 14.13 19.15
N LEU A 699 -10.23 15.31 19.72
CA LEU A 699 -11.08 15.47 20.90
C LEU A 699 -12.53 15.06 20.64
N ASP A 700 -13.09 15.43 19.48
CA ASP A 700 -14.42 15.00 19.05
C ASP A 700 -14.51 13.48 18.96
N GLU A 701 -13.56 12.85 18.27
CA GLU A 701 -13.59 11.41 18.01
C GLU A 701 -13.35 10.58 19.28
N ILE A 702 -12.60 11.10 20.25
CA ILE A 702 -12.49 10.48 21.58
C ILE A 702 -13.84 10.37 22.28
N GLN A 703 -14.73 11.35 22.13
CA GLN A 703 -16.07 11.27 22.73
C GLN A 703 -16.86 10.10 22.15
N VAL A 704 -16.74 9.87 20.84
CA VAL A 704 -17.41 8.76 20.13
C VAL A 704 -16.81 7.41 20.55
N VAL A 705 -15.47 7.29 20.56
CA VAL A 705 -14.79 6.03 20.90
C VAL A 705 -15.01 5.65 22.37
N ARG A 706 -15.04 6.61 23.29
CA ARG A 706 -15.36 6.34 24.71
C ARG A 706 -16.75 5.72 24.89
N GLN A 707 -17.75 6.13 24.09
CA GLN A 707 -19.08 5.52 24.15
C GLN A 707 -19.06 4.06 23.70
N ARG A 708 -18.24 3.72 22.71
CA ARG A 708 -18.03 2.34 22.27
C ARG A 708 -17.41 1.46 23.37
N ALA A 709 -16.55 2.04 24.21
CA ALA A 709 -15.88 1.35 25.30
C ALA A 709 -16.78 1.08 26.53
N LEU A 710 -17.79 1.92 26.78
CA LEU A 710 -18.59 1.90 28.01
C LEU A 710 -19.88 1.08 27.87
N PRO A 711 -20.29 0.33 28.92
CA PRO A 711 -21.62 -0.28 29.00
C PRO A 711 -22.71 0.78 28.88
N GLN A 712 -23.71 0.52 28.04
CA GLN A 712 -24.81 1.45 27.78
C GLN A 712 -26.04 1.10 28.61
N LEU A 713 -26.71 2.12 29.16
CA LEU A 713 -28.04 2.00 29.74
C LEU A 713 -29.06 2.02 28.60
N LYS A 714 -29.64 0.86 28.27
CA LYS A 714 -30.60 0.77 27.17
C LYS A 714 -31.57 -0.41 27.32
N SER A 715 -32.48 -0.50 26.36
CA SER A 715 -33.25 -1.71 26.06
C SER A 715 -32.38 -2.72 25.30
N HIS A 716 -32.21 -3.90 25.89
CA HIS A 716 -31.57 -5.08 25.33
C HIS A 716 -32.62 -6.03 24.75
N TYR A 717 -32.25 -6.75 23.70
CA TYR A 717 -33.14 -7.63 22.96
C TYR A 717 -32.63 -9.07 23.02
N PHE A 718 -33.54 -10.01 23.30
CA PHE A 718 -33.21 -11.42 23.44
C PHE A 718 -34.18 -12.29 22.64
N LEU A 719 -33.66 -13.17 21.79
CA LEU A 719 -34.44 -14.21 21.13
C LEU A 719 -34.97 -15.19 22.18
N MET A 720 -36.26 -15.52 22.12
CA MET A 720 -36.91 -16.43 23.06
C MET A 720 -37.00 -17.84 22.48
N GLN A 721 -36.53 -18.83 23.25
CA GLN A 721 -36.54 -20.25 22.87
C GLN A 721 -37.20 -21.13 23.92
N GLY A 722 -37.71 -22.29 23.49
CA GLY A 722 -38.39 -23.28 24.34
C GLY A 722 -39.90 -23.02 24.51
N LYS A 723 -40.62 -23.98 25.09
CA LYS A 723 -42.04 -23.83 25.47
C LYS A 723 -42.27 -24.09 26.95
N ARG A 724 -41.44 -24.92 27.59
CA ARG A 724 -41.55 -25.25 29.02
C ARG A 724 -40.52 -24.50 29.85
N LYS A 725 -39.24 -24.73 29.56
CA LYS A 725 -38.13 -23.97 30.12
C LYS A 725 -37.71 -22.96 29.06
N LEU A 726 -37.67 -21.69 29.44
CA LEU A 726 -37.36 -20.61 28.51
C LEU A 726 -35.87 -20.31 28.53
N TYR A 727 -35.32 -20.11 27.33
CA TYR A 727 -33.96 -19.65 27.11
C TYR A 727 -34.01 -18.35 26.30
N PHE A 728 -33.05 -17.48 26.57
CA PHE A 728 -32.96 -16.14 26.01
C PHE A 728 -31.57 -15.95 25.43
N VAL A 729 -31.50 -15.72 24.12
CA VAL A 729 -30.24 -15.51 23.39
C VAL A 729 -30.11 -14.03 23.07
N TYR A 730 -29.05 -13.39 23.55
CA TYR A 730 -28.84 -11.97 23.32
C TYR A 730 -28.58 -11.67 21.84
N LEU A 731 -28.94 -10.47 21.43
CA LEU A 731 -28.62 -9.89 20.12
C LEU A 731 -27.48 -8.87 20.32
N PRO A 732 -26.20 -9.31 20.25
CA PRO A 732 -25.07 -8.45 20.54
C PRO A 732 -24.66 -7.60 19.33
N SER A 733 -23.74 -6.65 19.59
CA SER A 733 -22.91 -6.02 18.56
C SER A 733 -21.47 -6.45 18.79
N LEU A 734 -20.77 -6.89 17.74
CA LEU A 734 -19.36 -7.33 17.84
C LEU A 734 -18.36 -6.19 18.02
N TYR A 735 -18.80 -4.95 17.76
CA TYR A 735 -17.94 -3.78 17.73
C TYR A 735 -18.10 -2.88 18.96
N ARG A 736 -19.19 -2.98 19.71
CA ARG A 736 -19.39 -2.21 20.95
C ARG A 736 -18.84 -2.94 22.17
N ASN A 737 -17.61 -2.63 22.61
CA ASN A 737 -16.97 -3.27 23.76
C ASN A 737 -17.81 -3.26 25.05
N GLY A 738 -18.61 -2.22 25.29
CA GLY A 738 -19.53 -2.15 26.44
C GLY A 738 -20.75 -3.08 26.36
N GLU A 739 -21.06 -3.60 25.18
CA GLU A 739 -22.18 -4.50 24.88
C GLU A 739 -21.71 -5.84 24.26
N GLY A 740 -20.39 -6.00 24.10
CA GLY A 740 -19.73 -7.12 23.46
C GLY A 740 -19.75 -8.34 24.36
N TYR A 741 -20.91 -8.94 24.51
CA TYR A 741 -21.08 -10.22 25.19
C TYR A 741 -21.95 -11.14 24.34
N GLN A 742 -21.54 -12.39 24.16
CA GLN A 742 -22.45 -13.44 23.72
C GLN A 742 -23.12 -14.03 24.96
N VAL A 743 -24.44 -13.89 25.07
CA VAL A 743 -25.18 -14.30 26.27
C VAL A 743 -26.33 -15.23 25.93
N ILE A 744 -26.40 -16.33 26.68
CA ILE A 744 -27.53 -17.25 26.74
C ILE A 744 -27.87 -17.41 28.21
N PHE A 745 -29.12 -17.15 28.60
CA PHE A 745 -29.60 -17.41 29.95
C PHE A 745 -30.97 -18.09 29.95
N SER A 746 -31.29 -18.80 31.02
CA SER A 746 -32.65 -19.28 31.28
C SER A 746 -33.31 -18.44 32.37
N ALA A 747 -34.61 -18.19 32.25
CA ALA A 747 -35.37 -17.45 33.25
C ALA A 747 -36.84 -17.91 33.26
N SER A 748 -37.57 -17.48 34.30
CA SER A 748 -39.01 -17.71 34.44
C SER A 748 -39.80 -16.43 34.19
N ILE A 749 -40.97 -16.58 33.59
CA ILE A 749 -41.98 -15.53 33.44
C ILE A 749 -43.28 -15.97 34.12
N ASP A 750 -44.19 -15.05 34.41
CA ASP A 750 -45.46 -15.39 35.03
C ASP A 750 -46.29 -16.36 34.16
N ALA A 751 -47.12 -17.18 34.81
CA ALA A 751 -47.83 -18.27 34.17
C ALA A 751 -48.80 -17.79 33.07
N LYS A 752 -49.43 -16.62 33.26
CA LYS A 752 -50.37 -16.05 32.30
C LYS A 752 -49.62 -15.64 31.03
N THR A 753 -48.50 -14.93 31.16
CA THR A 753 -47.65 -14.56 30.03
C THR A 753 -47.10 -15.79 29.31
N LEU A 754 -46.69 -16.83 30.06
CA LEU A 754 -46.20 -18.08 29.47
C LEU A 754 -47.25 -18.77 28.60
N GLU A 755 -48.53 -18.77 29.01
CA GLU A 755 -49.61 -19.29 28.18
C GLU A 755 -49.87 -18.43 26.94
N SER A 756 -49.84 -17.10 27.06
CA SER A 756 -49.95 -16.18 25.92
C SER A 756 -48.83 -16.43 24.90
N TYR A 757 -47.58 -16.54 25.35
CA TYR A 757 -46.43 -16.88 24.52
C TYR A 757 -46.59 -18.24 23.83
N ARG A 758 -47.02 -19.28 24.56
CA ARG A 758 -47.27 -20.61 23.98
C ARG A 758 -48.35 -20.59 22.92
N ARG A 759 -49.45 -19.85 23.14
CA ARG A 759 -50.54 -19.70 22.17
C ARG A 759 -50.04 -18.99 20.91
N ALA A 760 -49.27 -17.92 21.05
CA ALA A 760 -48.68 -17.22 19.92
C ALA A 760 -47.73 -18.11 19.11
N LYS A 761 -46.90 -18.92 19.79
CA LYS A 761 -45.99 -19.89 19.15
C LYS A 761 -46.70 -21.05 18.45
N LEU A 762 -47.91 -21.41 18.91
CA LEU A 762 -48.78 -22.36 18.21
C LEU A 762 -49.38 -21.76 16.94
N ILE A 763 -49.77 -20.48 16.99
CA ILE A 763 -50.36 -19.76 15.84
C ILE A 763 -49.29 -19.52 14.76
N SER A 764 -48.07 -19.14 15.16
CA SER A 764 -46.98 -18.82 14.26
C SER A 764 -45.69 -19.57 14.63
N PRO A 765 -45.57 -20.87 14.29
CA PRO A 765 -44.43 -21.71 14.70
C PRO A 765 -43.08 -21.22 14.20
N GLY A 766 -43.04 -20.57 13.04
CA GLY A 766 -41.81 -20.04 12.43
C GLY A 766 -41.49 -18.59 12.80
N ALA A 767 -42.29 -17.93 13.66
CA ALA A 767 -42.04 -16.54 14.04
C ALA A 767 -40.89 -16.42 15.03
N THR A 768 -40.10 -15.36 14.88
CA THR A 768 -39.05 -15.00 15.84
C THR A 768 -39.64 -14.16 16.97
N PHE A 769 -39.66 -14.73 18.17
CA PHE A 769 -40.12 -14.07 19.38
C PHE A 769 -38.97 -13.41 20.12
N VAL A 770 -39.17 -12.17 20.57
CA VAL A 770 -38.14 -11.35 21.20
C VAL A 770 -38.65 -10.82 22.53
N LEU A 771 -37.79 -10.89 23.55
CA LEU A 771 -37.96 -10.24 24.84
C LEU A 771 -37.10 -8.97 24.89
N ARG A 772 -37.69 -7.87 25.36
CA ARG A 772 -37.00 -6.59 25.56
C ARG A 772 -37.27 -6.02 26.95
N ASN A 773 -36.23 -5.69 27.71
CA ASN A 773 -36.42 -4.98 28.99
C ASN A 773 -37.02 -3.59 28.76
N THR A 774 -37.92 -3.18 29.65
CA THR A 774 -38.66 -1.91 29.52
C THR A 774 -37.98 -0.74 30.23
N GLN A 775 -37.07 -1.03 31.15
CA GLN A 775 -36.26 -0.02 31.85
C GLN A 775 -34.85 -0.06 31.28
N ASP A 776 -34.25 1.09 30.99
CA ASP A 776 -32.87 1.16 30.53
C ASP A 776 -31.93 0.66 31.63
N MET A 777 -31.20 -0.40 31.30
CA MET A 777 -30.25 -1.06 32.19
C MET A 777 -28.99 -1.37 31.38
N THR A 778 -27.85 -1.57 32.03
CA THR A 778 -26.72 -2.24 31.38
C THR A 778 -26.98 -3.74 31.34
N LEU A 779 -26.37 -4.44 30.38
CA LEU A 779 -26.53 -5.89 30.26
C LEU A 779 -26.10 -6.61 31.55
N GLU A 780 -25.02 -6.16 32.18
CA GLU A 780 -24.56 -6.73 33.46
C GLU A 780 -25.54 -6.50 34.61
N GLN A 781 -26.13 -5.30 34.72
CA GLN A 781 -27.17 -5.02 35.72
C GLN A 781 -28.39 -5.91 35.50
N LEU A 782 -28.81 -6.10 34.24
CA LEU A 782 -29.94 -6.94 33.88
C LEU A 782 -29.68 -8.40 34.27
N LEU A 783 -28.51 -8.95 33.93
CA LEU A 783 -28.15 -10.35 34.20
C LEU A 783 -27.94 -10.64 35.69
N ARG A 784 -27.59 -9.63 36.50
CA ARG A 784 -27.45 -9.76 37.96
C ARG A 784 -28.76 -9.51 38.72
N SER A 785 -29.78 -8.96 38.06
CA SER A 785 -31.03 -8.63 38.73
C SER A 785 -31.80 -9.88 39.14
N SER A 786 -32.37 -9.88 40.34
CA SER A 786 -33.28 -10.94 40.80
C SER A 786 -34.61 -10.93 40.01
N THR A 787 -35.03 -9.75 39.54
CA THR A 787 -36.23 -9.57 38.72
C THR A 787 -36.08 -8.33 37.83
N PHE A 788 -36.57 -8.38 36.59
CA PHE A 788 -36.67 -7.18 35.75
C PHE A 788 -37.94 -7.20 34.90
N LYS A 789 -38.38 -5.99 34.50
CA LYS A 789 -39.57 -5.79 33.68
C LYS A 789 -39.23 -5.85 32.20
N ALA A 790 -40.06 -6.55 31.43
CA ALA A 790 -39.86 -6.73 29.99
C ALA A 790 -41.18 -6.69 29.21
N SER A 791 -41.04 -6.71 27.89
CA SER A 791 -42.12 -6.84 26.91
C SER A 791 -41.76 -7.95 25.92
N ILE A 792 -42.77 -8.67 25.42
CA ILE A 792 -42.60 -9.75 24.44
C ILE A 792 -43.33 -9.38 23.15
N PHE A 793 -42.66 -9.54 22.02
CA PHE A 793 -43.22 -9.27 20.69
C PHE A 793 -42.60 -10.16 19.61
N THR A 794 -43.21 -10.16 18.42
CA THR A 794 -42.66 -10.84 17.23
C THR A 794 -41.84 -9.87 16.39
N ARG A 795 -40.59 -10.20 16.02
CA ARG A 795 -39.68 -9.28 15.30
C ARG A 795 -40.21 -8.83 13.92
N ASN A 796 -40.82 -9.74 13.16
CA ASN A 796 -41.24 -9.48 11.76
C ASN A 796 -42.65 -8.88 11.61
N HIS A 797 -43.47 -8.88 12.67
CA HIS A 797 -44.86 -8.40 12.61
C HIS A 797 -45.18 -7.29 13.63
N GLY A 798 -44.21 -6.89 14.47
CA GLY A 798 -44.38 -5.84 15.48
C GLY A 798 -45.49 -6.09 16.51
N SER A 799 -46.11 -7.28 16.48
CA SER A 799 -47.27 -7.60 17.31
C SER A 799 -46.80 -7.83 18.74
N VAL A 800 -47.20 -6.94 19.64
CA VAL A 800 -46.97 -7.08 21.07
C VAL A 800 -47.80 -8.25 21.58
N ILE A 801 -47.14 -9.23 22.19
CA ILE A 801 -47.79 -10.39 22.82
C ILE A 801 -48.16 -10.03 24.25
N GLU A 802 -47.20 -9.44 24.96
CA GLU A 802 -47.40 -8.93 26.31
C GLU A 802 -46.52 -7.71 26.54
N SER A 803 -47.09 -6.65 27.11
CA SER A 803 -46.39 -5.37 27.28
C SER A 803 -45.68 -5.25 28.63
N GLN A 804 -46.10 -6.02 29.63
CA GLN A 804 -45.49 -6.07 30.94
C GLN A 804 -45.31 -7.50 31.43
N VAL A 805 -44.06 -7.93 31.51
CA VAL A 805 -43.64 -9.26 31.92
C VAL A 805 -42.63 -9.14 33.05
N ASP A 806 -42.86 -9.87 34.14
CA ASP A 806 -41.88 -10.05 35.20
C ASP A 806 -40.96 -11.21 34.85
N VAL A 807 -39.70 -10.91 34.55
CA VAL A 807 -38.67 -11.92 34.32
C VAL A 807 -37.92 -12.16 35.63
N THR A 808 -37.92 -13.41 36.09
CA THR A 808 -37.37 -13.82 37.40
C THR A 808 -36.43 -15.02 37.23
N ALA A 809 -35.64 -15.31 38.26
CA ALA A 809 -34.77 -16.50 38.32
C ALA A 809 -33.80 -16.62 37.11
N VAL A 810 -33.15 -15.51 36.76
CA VAL A 810 -32.12 -15.46 35.70
C VAL A 810 -30.96 -16.38 36.08
N LYS A 811 -30.68 -17.37 35.24
CA LYS A 811 -29.54 -18.28 35.35
C LYS A 811 -28.75 -18.26 34.04
N ILE A 812 -27.53 -17.75 34.12
CA ILE A 812 -26.61 -17.66 32.97
C ILE A 812 -26.20 -19.08 32.54
N VAL A 813 -26.43 -19.39 31.26
CA VAL A 813 -25.97 -20.62 30.62
C VAL A 813 -24.62 -20.36 29.97
N LYS A 814 -24.52 -19.29 29.19
CA LYS A 814 -23.28 -18.77 28.59
C LYS A 814 -23.24 -17.26 28.71
N GLN A 815 -22.10 -16.74 29.12
CA GLN A 815 -21.71 -15.35 28.97
C GLN A 815 -20.24 -15.36 28.55
N ARG A 816 -19.98 -14.89 27.33
CA ARG A 816 -18.64 -14.79 26.74
C ARG A 816 -18.39 -13.35 26.37
N THR A 817 -17.21 -12.85 26.67
CA THR A 817 -16.81 -11.51 26.23
C THR A 817 -16.44 -11.55 24.74
N LEU A 818 -16.99 -10.60 23.97
CA LEU A 818 -16.73 -10.36 22.56
C LEU A 818 -15.94 -9.06 22.43
N ARG A 819 -14.62 -9.19 22.61
CA ARG A 819 -13.66 -8.09 22.51
C ARG A 819 -12.43 -8.58 21.79
N THR A 820 -11.61 -7.68 21.29
CA THR A 820 -10.39 -8.03 20.56
C THR A 820 -9.50 -9.02 21.31
N LYS A 821 -9.28 -8.79 22.61
CA LYS A 821 -8.46 -9.67 23.46
C LYS A 821 -9.00 -11.11 23.56
N THR A 822 -10.29 -11.32 23.31
CA THR A 822 -10.94 -12.64 23.39
C THR A 822 -11.17 -13.28 22.03
N TYR A 823 -11.04 -12.53 20.93
CA TYR A 823 -11.13 -13.08 19.59
C TYR A 823 -9.93 -13.95 19.23
N SER A 824 -10.17 -14.88 18.30
CA SER A 824 -9.16 -15.69 17.65
C SER A 824 -8.52 -14.93 16.49
N SER A 825 -7.24 -15.22 16.26
CA SER A 825 -6.46 -14.66 15.15
C SER A 825 -6.91 -15.19 13.79
N GLU A 826 -7.62 -16.32 13.78
CA GLU A 826 -8.17 -17.01 12.63
C GLU A 826 -9.63 -17.41 12.90
N TYR A 827 -10.45 -17.48 11.85
CA TYR A 827 -11.78 -18.09 11.96
C TYR A 827 -11.60 -19.60 12.18
N PRO A 828 -12.52 -20.26 12.91
CA PRO A 828 -12.45 -21.70 13.05
C PRO A 828 -12.71 -22.38 11.70
N HIS A 829 -11.92 -23.40 11.39
CA HIS A 829 -12.12 -24.16 10.16
C HIS A 829 -13.45 -24.93 10.12
N TYR A 830 -14.01 -25.28 11.29
CA TYR A 830 -15.33 -25.89 11.41
C TYR A 830 -16.21 -25.05 12.33
N MET A 831 -17.45 -24.79 11.91
CA MET A 831 -18.35 -23.87 12.59
C MET A 831 -18.78 -24.39 13.98
N PRO A 832 -18.48 -23.67 15.07
CA PRO A 832 -18.82 -24.08 16.43
C PRO A 832 -20.18 -23.52 16.89
N PHE A 833 -20.97 -24.33 17.59
CA PHE A 833 -22.26 -23.93 18.17
C PHE A 833 -22.34 -24.28 19.65
N TYR A 834 -23.13 -23.52 20.42
CA TYR A 834 -23.66 -23.99 21.69
C TYR A 834 -24.90 -24.86 21.46
N LEU A 835 -24.90 -26.07 22.01
CA LEU A 835 -26.09 -26.94 22.08
C LEU A 835 -26.59 -26.99 23.52
N TYR A 836 -27.82 -26.53 23.76
CA TYR A 836 -28.40 -26.40 25.10
C TYR A 836 -29.91 -26.66 25.08
N GLY A 837 -30.50 -26.77 26.27
CA GLY A 837 -31.95 -26.91 26.44
C GLY A 837 -32.31 -28.04 27.40
N THR A 838 -33.33 -28.81 27.01
CA THR A 838 -33.78 -30.02 27.72
C THR A 838 -33.75 -31.22 26.78
N PRO A 839 -33.80 -32.47 27.27
CA PRO A 839 -33.86 -33.64 26.41
C PRO A 839 -35.03 -33.66 25.40
N LYS A 840 -36.05 -32.82 25.60
CA LYS A 840 -37.23 -32.71 24.71
C LYS A 840 -37.22 -31.45 23.84
N GLU A 841 -36.45 -30.43 24.21
CA GLU A 841 -36.41 -29.12 23.54
C GLU A 841 -34.95 -28.69 23.46
N LEU A 842 -34.34 -28.85 22.28
CA LEU A 842 -32.93 -28.54 22.03
C LEU A 842 -32.81 -27.28 21.18
N HIS A 843 -31.77 -26.51 21.43
CA HIS A 843 -31.49 -25.22 20.81
C HIS A 843 -30.03 -25.16 20.35
N LEU A 844 -29.78 -24.43 19.26
CA LEU A 844 -28.43 -24.11 18.78
C LEU A 844 -28.22 -22.59 18.70
N ASP A 845 -27.01 -22.14 19.04
CA ASP A 845 -26.56 -20.77 18.82
C ASP A 845 -25.09 -20.76 18.39
N HIS A 846 -24.74 -20.03 17.34
CA HIS A 846 -23.39 -19.96 16.79
C HIS A 846 -22.39 -19.31 17.76
N ILE A 847 -21.17 -19.85 17.94
CA ILE A 847 -20.16 -19.27 18.84
C ILE A 847 -19.29 -18.26 18.07
N TYR A 848 -19.31 -17.00 18.50
CA TYR A 848 -18.55 -15.94 17.83
C TYR A 848 -17.10 -15.91 18.32
N LEU A 849 -16.17 -16.44 17.50
CA LEU A 849 -14.75 -16.46 17.82
C LEU A 849 -13.96 -15.32 17.18
N ARG A 850 -14.53 -14.60 16.22
CA ARG A 850 -13.90 -13.48 15.51
C ARG A 850 -14.98 -12.57 14.91
N ALA A 851 -14.64 -11.30 14.68
CA ALA A 851 -15.48 -10.30 14.00
C ALA A 851 -14.86 -9.86 12.64
N PRO A 852 -15.66 -9.54 11.61
CA PRO A 852 -17.13 -9.68 11.54
C PRO A 852 -17.60 -11.15 11.65
N ASN A 853 -18.89 -11.38 11.89
CA ASN A 853 -19.46 -12.72 11.95
C ASN A 853 -20.96 -12.74 11.62
N ILE A 854 -21.63 -13.90 11.73
CA ILE A 854 -23.06 -14.07 11.51
C ILE A 854 -23.70 -14.72 12.74
N GLN A 855 -24.85 -14.22 13.16
CA GLN A 855 -25.67 -14.84 14.20
C GLN A 855 -26.53 -15.92 13.55
N LEU A 856 -26.27 -17.18 13.89
CA LEU A 856 -27.06 -18.33 13.47
C LEU A 856 -27.66 -19.00 14.70
N THR A 857 -28.95 -18.79 14.90
CA THR A 857 -29.66 -19.29 16.08
C THR A 857 -30.83 -20.15 15.63
N ALA A 858 -30.94 -21.38 16.15
CA ALA A 858 -32.07 -22.26 15.91
C ALA A 858 -32.79 -22.55 17.23
N GLY A 859 -34.01 -22.00 17.37
CA GLY A 859 -34.86 -22.17 18.55
C GLY A 859 -35.46 -23.55 18.72
N SER A 860 -35.40 -24.41 17.69
CA SER A 860 -35.78 -25.82 17.81
C SER A 860 -34.97 -26.69 16.86
N VAL A 861 -34.25 -27.66 17.42
CA VAL A 861 -33.57 -28.73 16.67
C VAL A 861 -33.97 -30.11 17.16
N GLN A 862 -33.94 -31.09 16.25
CA GLN A 862 -34.28 -32.47 16.57
C GLN A 862 -33.16 -33.41 16.14
N PHE A 863 -32.84 -34.40 16.97
CA PHE A 863 -31.99 -35.50 16.53
C PHE A 863 -32.67 -36.27 15.39
N SER A 864 -31.89 -36.56 14.35
CA SER A 864 -32.29 -37.47 13.29
C SER A 864 -32.61 -38.86 13.85
N LEU A 865 -33.44 -39.63 13.13
CA LEU A 865 -33.87 -40.97 13.54
C LEU A 865 -32.70 -41.93 13.80
N SER A 866 -31.60 -41.80 13.05
CA SER A 866 -30.37 -42.59 13.23
C SER A 866 -29.61 -42.21 14.51
N SER A 867 -29.66 -40.95 14.95
CA SER A 867 -29.02 -40.48 16.19
C SER A 867 -29.87 -40.71 17.45
N LYS A 868 -31.20 -40.86 17.31
CA LYS A 868 -32.10 -41.17 18.43
C LYS A 868 -31.84 -42.52 19.09
N ARG A 869 -31.19 -43.46 18.39
CA ARG A 869 -30.85 -44.79 18.92
C ARG A 869 -29.54 -44.82 19.73
N THR A 870 -28.76 -43.74 19.75
CA THR A 870 -27.30 -43.84 20.04
C THR A 870 -26.82 -43.23 21.36
N LYS A 871 -27.60 -42.39 22.07
CA LYS A 871 -27.38 -42.01 23.49
C LYS A 871 -28.40 -40.95 23.95
N MET A 872 -28.93 -41.07 25.16
CA MET A 872 -29.58 -39.94 25.87
C MET A 872 -28.49 -39.03 26.42
N LEU A 873 -28.46 -37.75 26.01
CA LEU A 873 -27.61 -36.75 26.65
C LEU A 873 -28.10 -36.48 28.07
N ALA A 874 -27.18 -36.29 29.01
CA ALA A 874 -27.56 -36.01 30.38
C ALA A 874 -28.25 -34.63 30.48
N PRO A 875 -29.38 -34.50 31.19
CA PRO A 875 -30.07 -33.21 31.35
C PRO A 875 -29.17 -32.10 31.89
N GLU A 876 -28.23 -32.45 32.77
CA GLU A 876 -27.25 -31.53 33.36
C GLU A 876 -26.26 -30.95 32.33
N GLU A 877 -25.87 -31.75 31.32
CA GLU A 877 -24.97 -31.29 30.25
C GLU A 877 -25.68 -30.31 29.32
N LEU A 878 -26.95 -30.58 28.99
CA LEU A 878 -27.80 -29.69 28.20
C LEU A 878 -28.17 -28.40 28.95
N GLU A 879 -28.32 -28.47 30.28
CA GLU A 879 -28.56 -27.30 31.11
C GLU A 879 -27.32 -26.40 31.23
N ARG A 880 -26.12 -26.99 31.27
CA ARG A 880 -24.86 -26.23 31.23
C ARG A 880 -24.55 -25.66 29.85
N GLY A 881 -25.05 -26.29 28.78
CA GLY A 881 -24.75 -25.98 27.40
C GLY A 881 -23.42 -26.58 26.95
N MET A 882 -23.49 -27.42 25.92
CA MET A 882 -22.35 -28.12 25.30
C MET A 882 -21.78 -27.30 24.14
N ILE A 883 -20.54 -27.59 23.74
CA ILE A 883 -19.98 -27.09 22.46
C ILE A 883 -20.18 -28.17 21.40
N ALA A 884 -20.72 -27.80 20.24
CA ALA A 884 -21.00 -28.67 19.12
C ALA A 884 -20.28 -28.18 17.88
N ILE A 885 -19.40 -29.00 17.30
CA ILE A 885 -18.63 -28.63 16.10
C ILE A 885 -19.32 -29.20 14.86
N ALA A 886 -19.69 -28.34 13.92
CA ALA A 886 -20.28 -28.74 12.65
C ALA A 886 -19.20 -29.10 11.62
N CYS A 887 -18.82 -30.38 11.57
CA CYS A 887 -17.69 -30.86 10.78
C CYS A 887 -17.86 -30.76 9.25
N ASP A 888 -19.07 -30.45 8.78
CA ASP A 888 -19.36 -30.29 7.35
C ASP A 888 -19.57 -28.82 6.97
N LEU A 889 -19.36 -27.89 7.92
CA LEU A 889 -19.54 -26.46 7.71
C LEU A 889 -18.23 -25.72 8.00
N HIS A 890 -17.61 -25.23 6.94
CA HIS A 890 -16.36 -24.48 7.00
C HIS A 890 -16.63 -22.99 7.20
N GLU A 891 -16.47 -22.48 8.43
CA GLU A 891 -16.76 -21.07 8.73
C GLU A 891 -15.75 -20.14 8.06
N ASP A 892 -14.46 -20.47 8.11
CA ASP A 892 -13.38 -19.73 7.45
C ASP A 892 -13.62 -19.49 5.95
N TRP A 893 -14.25 -20.43 5.24
CA TRP A 893 -14.58 -20.29 3.81
C TRP A 893 -15.73 -19.32 3.54
N MET A 894 -16.58 -19.08 4.52
CA MET A 894 -17.81 -18.30 4.39
C MET A 894 -17.66 -16.85 4.90
N GLN A 895 -16.52 -16.52 5.50
CA GLN A 895 -16.29 -15.20 6.12
C GLN A 895 -15.58 -14.23 5.15
N PRO A 896 -15.96 -12.93 5.16
CA PRO A 896 -17.14 -12.38 5.81
C PRO A 896 -18.43 -12.80 5.08
N PHE A 897 -19.49 -13.07 5.83
CA PHE A 897 -20.80 -13.40 5.24
C PHE A 897 -21.39 -12.20 4.47
N THR A 898 -22.11 -12.48 3.39
CA THR A 898 -22.95 -11.49 2.69
C THR A 898 -24.09 -11.03 3.60
N LYS A 899 -24.64 -9.84 3.32
CA LYS A 899 -25.77 -9.26 4.06
C LYS A 899 -26.98 -10.18 4.09
N THR A 900 -27.78 -10.09 5.16
CA THR A 900 -28.86 -11.04 5.44
C THR A 900 -29.93 -11.03 4.36
N ASP A 901 -30.21 -9.85 3.79
CA ASP A 901 -31.20 -9.64 2.72
C ASP A 901 -30.74 -10.17 1.35
N GLU A 902 -29.44 -10.43 1.18
CA GLU A 902 -28.84 -11.00 -0.02
C GLU A 902 -28.65 -12.53 0.07
N LEU A 903 -28.86 -13.13 1.24
CA LEU A 903 -28.70 -14.57 1.43
C LEU A 903 -29.82 -15.37 0.74
N PRO A 904 -29.48 -16.42 -0.03
CA PRO A 904 -30.47 -17.28 -0.69
C PRO A 904 -31.10 -18.25 0.31
N MET A 905 -32.01 -17.75 1.16
CA MET A 905 -32.54 -18.46 2.33
C MET A 905 -33.25 -19.80 2.02
N ASP A 906 -33.69 -20.00 0.78
CA ASP A 906 -34.29 -21.25 0.29
C ASP A 906 -33.28 -22.39 0.15
N VAL A 907 -32.01 -22.06 -0.12
CA VAL A 907 -30.90 -23.01 -0.25
C VAL A 907 -29.80 -22.81 0.80
N PHE A 908 -29.88 -21.76 1.61
CA PHE A 908 -28.91 -21.44 2.65
C PHE A 908 -28.74 -22.60 3.65
N PHE A 909 -27.51 -22.93 4.04
CA PHE A 909 -27.25 -24.13 4.84
C PHE A 909 -27.94 -24.10 6.21
N PHE A 910 -28.12 -22.91 6.80
CA PHE A 910 -28.78 -22.75 8.09
C PHE A 910 -30.27 -22.44 7.91
N ARG A 911 -31.03 -23.42 7.39
CA ARG A 911 -32.47 -23.29 7.12
C ARG A 911 -33.28 -24.46 7.66
N LYS A 912 -34.59 -24.24 7.83
CA LYS A 912 -35.56 -25.27 8.22
C LYS A 912 -35.49 -26.49 7.32
N GLY A 913 -35.48 -27.68 7.92
CA GLY A 913 -35.41 -28.98 7.26
C GLY A 913 -34.00 -29.44 6.93
N ASN A 914 -33.00 -28.53 6.92
CA ASN A 914 -31.62 -28.94 6.69
C ASN A 914 -31.07 -29.69 7.90
N ALA A 915 -30.16 -30.64 7.64
CA ALA A 915 -29.58 -31.47 8.66
C ALA A 915 -28.06 -31.24 8.78
N ILE A 916 -27.60 -30.93 9.99
CA ILE A 916 -26.20 -30.63 10.29
C ILE A 916 -25.61 -31.77 11.12
N ARG A 917 -24.44 -32.25 10.74
CA ARG A 917 -23.66 -33.22 11.51
C ARG A 917 -22.83 -32.48 12.56
N LEU A 918 -22.92 -32.91 13.81
CA LEU A 918 -22.29 -32.27 14.96
C LEU A 918 -21.48 -33.26 15.79
N LEU A 919 -20.24 -32.90 16.13
CA LEU A 919 -19.48 -33.52 17.21
C LEU A 919 -19.70 -32.75 18.51
N LEU A 920 -20.22 -33.43 19.53
CA LEU A 920 -20.58 -32.81 20.80
C LEU A 920 -19.45 -32.95 21.81
N TYR A 921 -19.12 -31.86 22.50
CA TYR A 921 -18.10 -31.79 23.53
C TYR A 921 -18.67 -31.16 24.80
N LYS A 922 -18.16 -31.60 25.96
CA LYS A 922 -18.35 -30.84 27.19
C LYS A 922 -17.64 -29.50 27.04
N ASP A 923 -18.32 -28.42 27.40
CA ASP A 923 -17.68 -27.11 27.45
C ASP A 923 -16.65 -27.10 28.61
N PRO A 924 -15.34 -26.98 28.33
CA PRO A 924 -14.32 -26.95 29.37
C PRO A 924 -14.26 -25.59 30.08
N PHE A 925 -14.97 -24.58 29.58
CA PHE A 925 -15.01 -23.23 30.13
C PHE A 925 -16.18 -23.06 31.11
N GLU A 926 -16.07 -22.06 31.99
CA GLU A 926 -17.12 -21.70 32.94
C GLU A 926 -18.33 -21.06 32.24
N ALA A 927 -19.48 -21.00 32.92
CA ALA A 927 -20.68 -20.37 32.36
C ALA A 927 -20.46 -18.88 32.06
N ILE A 928 -19.72 -18.18 32.90
CA ILE A 928 -19.24 -16.81 32.68
C ILE A 928 -17.74 -16.90 32.41
N TYR A 929 -17.27 -16.46 31.25
CA TYR A 929 -15.86 -16.58 30.87
C TYR A 929 -15.40 -15.36 30.07
N ASP A 930 -14.39 -14.64 30.58
CA ASP A 930 -13.80 -13.42 29.97
C ASP A 930 -12.52 -13.70 29.15
N GLY A 931 -12.19 -14.99 28.94
CA GLY A 931 -11.01 -15.40 28.19
C GLY A 931 -11.32 -15.81 26.74
N LYS A 932 -10.27 -16.03 25.96
CA LYS A 932 -10.35 -16.60 24.61
C LYS A 932 -10.81 -18.05 24.65
N ILE A 933 -11.83 -18.39 23.84
CA ILE A 933 -12.27 -19.78 23.66
C ILE A 933 -11.32 -20.48 22.70
N ASP A 934 -10.39 -21.26 23.26
CA ASP A 934 -9.51 -22.11 22.48
C ASP A 934 -10.15 -23.48 22.21
N LEU A 935 -10.61 -23.68 20.97
CA LEU A 935 -11.22 -24.94 20.53
C LEU A 935 -10.24 -26.13 20.59
N LYS A 936 -8.91 -25.92 20.67
CA LYS A 936 -7.93 -27.02 20.83
C LYS A 936 -8.09 -27.78 22.15
N LYS A 937 -8.77 -27.18 23.15
CA LYS A 937 -9.10 -27.84 24.42
C LYS A 937 -10.17 -28.93 24.28
N LEU A 938 -10.83 -29.02 23.13
CA LEU A 938 -11.86 -30.02 22.84
C LEU A 938 -11.21 -31.34 22.37
N THR A 939 -10.73 -32.15 23.31
CA THR A 939 -9.91 -33.32 22.98
C THR A 939 -10.70 -34.60 22.69
N LYS A 940 -11.89 -34.79 23.29
CA LYS A 940 -12.69 -36.01 23.13
C LYS A 940 -14.18 -35.71 22.98
N PRO A 941 -14.83 -36.09 21.86
CA PRO A 941 -16.26 -35.91 21.69
C PRO A 941 -17.04 -36.87 22.60
N VAL A 942 -18.13 -36.37 23.17
CA VAL A 942 -19.12 -37.12 23.96
C VAL A 942 -20.00 -37.99 23.04
N ALA A 943 -20.36 -37.44 21.87
CA ALA A 943 -21.17 -38.09 20.85
C ALA A 943 -21.00 -37.41 19.48
N GLU A 944 -21.27 -38.16 18.42
CA GLU A 944 -21.54 -37.63 17.08
C GLU A 944 -23.03 -37.76 16.79
N VAL A 945 -23.66 -36.66 16.36
CA VAL A 945 -25.10 -36.59 16.13
C VAL A 945 -25.40 -35.87 14.83
N LYS A 946 -26.54 -36.18 14.23
CA LYS A 946 -27.10 -35.38 13.14
C LYS A 946 -28.37 -34.71 13.63
N VAL A 947 -28.41 -33.38 13.60
CA VAL A 947 -29.55 -32.57 14.02
C VAL A 947 -30.26 -32.00 12.80
N ILE A 948 -31.58 -32.00 12.83
CA ILE A 948 -32.43 -31.35 11.83
C ILE A 948 -32.84 -30.00 12.40
N LEU A 949 -32.54 -28.93 11.67
CA LEU A 949 -33.05 -27.59 11.95
C LEU A 949 -34.55 -27.58 11.70
N THR A 950 -35.36 -27.21 12.69
CA THR A 950 -36.83 -27.22 12.53
C THR A 950 -37.36 -25.81 12.40
N ASP A 951 -38.13 -25.33 13.37
CA ASP A 951 -38.67 -23.97 13.38
C ASP A 951 -37.75 -23.00 14.14
N GLU A 952 -38.09 -21.70 14.09
CA GLU A 952 -37.40 -20.62 14.81
C GLU A 952 -35.93 -20.44 14.39
N ILE A 953 -35.69 -20.34 13.09
CA ILE A 953 -34.38 -20.04 12.52
C ILE A 953 -34.20 -18.53 12.44
N TYR A 954 -33.16 -18.03 13.10
CA TYR A 954 -32.73 -16.64 13.04
C TYR A 954 -31.33 -16.56 12.44
N VAL A 955 -31.19 -15.69 11.44
CA VAL A 955 -29.97 -15.43 10.70
C VAL A 955 -29.80 -13.91 10.63
N ASP A 956 -28.63 -13.42 11.01
CA ASP A 956 -28.33 -11.98 11.02
C ASP A 956 -26.83 -11.75 10.88
N SER A 957 -26.44 -11.23 9.73
CA SER A 957 -25.07 -10.78 9.43
C SER A 957 -24.95 -9.26 9.39
N ASP A 958 -26.04 -8.53 9.67
CA ASP A 958 -26.09 -7.08 9.53
C ASP A 958 -25.99 -6.40 10.89
N ASP A 959 -26.99 -6.58 11.77
CA ASP A 959 -27.03 -5.88 13.07
C ASP A 959 -25.87 -6.35 13.97
N LEU A 960 -25.49 -7.63 13.87
CA LEU A 960 -24.36 -8.21 14.60
C LEU A 960 -23.04 -7.49 14.25
N ASN A 961 -22.88 -7.14 12.97
CA ASN A 961 -21.71 -6.46 12.42
C ASN A 961 -21.89 -4.95 12.31
N GLU A 962 -23.04 -4.41 12.72
CA GLU A 962 -23.29 -2.99 12.62
C GLU A 962 -22.39 -2.25 13.61
N ASP A 963 -21.63 -1.31 13.06
CA ASP A 963 -20.92 -0.32 13.83
C ASP A 963 -21.59 1.04 13.59
N SER A 964 -22.48 1.45 14.50
CA SER A 964 -23.11 2.77 14.45
C SER A 964 -22.10 3.93 14.58
N THR A 965 -20.85 3.62 14.96
CA THR A 965 -19.71 4.55 14.99
C THR A 965 -18.80 4.34 13.78
N PHE A 966 -19.30 3.77 12.70
CA PHE A 966 -18.54 3.62 11.45
C PHE A 966 -18.47 4.96 10.72
N HIS A 967 -19.60 5.62 10.47
CA HIS A 967 -19.58 6.85 9.70
C HIS A 967 -19.03 8.04 10.53
N PRO A 968 -17.99 8.74 10.05
CA PRO A 968 -17.52 9.98 10.68
C PRO A 968 -18.55 11.11 10.50
N ILE A 969 -18.59 12.05 11.44
CA ILE A 969 -19.44 13.25 11.34
C ILE A 969 -18.65 14.32 10.57
N PRO A 970 -19.18 14.95 9.51
CA PRO A 970 -18.43 15.98 8.79
C PRO A 970 -17.93 17.11 9.71
N PHE A 971 -16.74 17.63 9.43
CA PHE A 971 -16.14 18.70 10.24
C PHE A 971 -17.07 19.93 10.36
N GLY A 972 -17.17 20.50 11.56
CA GLY A 972 -18.01 21.67 11.84
C GLY A 972 -19.52 21.39 11.94
N LYS A 973 -19.98 20.14 11.82
CA LYS A 973 -21.36 19.75 12.11
C LYS A 973 -21.47 19.20 13.54
N CYS A 974 -22.48 19.67 14.29
CA CYS A 974 -22.74 19.21 15.66
C CYS A 974 -22.97 17.70 15.72
N ASN A 975 -22.56 17.14 16.85
CA ASN A 975 -22.71 15.73 17.19
C ASN A 975 -24.18 15.27 17.00
N PRO A 976 -24.46 14.21 16.23
CA PRO A 976 -25.80 13.62 16.10
C PRO A 976 -26.42 13.21 17.44
N LEU A 977 -25.60 13.11 18.50
CA LEU A 977 -26.06 12.86 19.86
C LEU A 977 -26.99 13.95 20.43
N ASP A 978 -27.04 15.14 19.82
CA ASP A 978 -28.04 16.18 20.15
C ASP A 978 -29.37 16.02 19.40
N GLN A 979 -29.46 15.10 18.43
CA GLN A 979 -30.69 14.84 17.68
C GLN A 979 -31.21 13.42 17.97
N ARG A 980 -32.03 13.30 19.02
CA ARG A 980 -32.96 12.18 19.21
C ARG A 980 -34.06 12.21 18.15
N THR A 981 -33.74 12.06 16.88
CA THR A 981 -34.72 11.79 15.81
C THR A 981 -34.06 10.95 14.73
N ASN A 982 -34.53 9.71 14.60
CA ASN A 982 -34.31 8.84 13.45
C ASN A 982 -34.79 9.53 12.17
N THR A 983 -33.92 10.28 11.51
CA THR A 983 -34.04 10.58 10.09
C THR A 983 -32.66 10.58 9.48
N VAL A 984 -32.28 9.44 8.91
CA VAL A 984 -31.22 9.37 7.90
C VAL A 984 -31.58 10.42 6.84
N PRO A 985 -30.74 11.43 6.57
CA PRO A 985 -31.00 12.32 5.46
C PRO A 985 -31.00 11.47 4.18
N LYS A 986 -32.13 11.48 3.46
CA LYS A 986 -32.24 10.83 2.14
C LYS A 986 -31.09 11.34 1.27
N ARG A 987 -30.11 10.47 1.00
CA ARG A 987 -29.04 10.73 0.05
C ARG A 987 -29.68 11.11 -1.29
N ARG A 988 -29.28 12.25 -1.85
CA ARG A 988 -29.45 12.47 -3.29
C ARG A 988 -28.51 11.46 -3.95
N LYS A 989 -29.06 10.37 -4.49
CA LYS A 989 -28.34 9.57 -5.47
C LYS A 989 -27.98 10.51 -6.62
N VAL A 990 -26.72 10.90 -6.70
CA VAL A 990 -26.17 11.36 -7.97
C VAL A 990 -25.79 10.06 -8.67
N ASP A 991 -26.69 9.53 -9.50
CA ASP A 991 -26.37 8.41 -10.37
C ASP A 991 -25.29 8.88 -11.34
N ALA A 992 -24.01 8.61 -11.06
CA ALA A 992 -22.93 8.87 -12.01
C ALA A 992 -23.16 8.15 -13.36
N LEU A 993 -23.99 7.09 -13.34
CA LEU A 993 -24.45 6.36 -14.53
C LEU A 993 -25.54 7.10 -15.34
N SER A 994 -26.32 8.01 -14.76
CA SER A 994 -27.33 8.78 -15.52
C SER A 994 -26.72 9.89 -16.37
N ILE A 995 -25.50 10.33 -16.04
CA ILE A 995 -24.78 11.36 -16.81
C ILE A 995 -24.24 10.79 -18.15
N ILE A 996 -24.06 9.47 -18.23
CA ILE A 996 -23.66 8.77 -19.47
C ILE A 996 -24.90 8.39 -20.31
N ASP A 997 -26.05 8.13 -19.67
CA ASP A 997 -27.24 7.60 -20.34
C ASP A 997 -28.14 8.68 -21.00
N GLU A 998 -28.02 9.96 -20.61
CA GLU A 998 -28.85 11.04 -21.18
C GLU A 998 -28.45 11.50 -22.60
N ARG A 999 -27.46 10.88 -23.26
CA ARG A 999 -27.03 11.27 -24.63
C ARG A 999 -26.97 10.14 -25.67
N CYS A 1000 -27.89 9.19 -25.59
CA CYS A 1000 -28.24 8.32 -26.73
C CYS A 1000 -29.75 8.21 -26.95
N GLY A 1001 -30.41 9.36 -27.08
CA GLY A 1001 -31.78 9.43 -27.59
C GLY A 1001 -31.81 9.33 -29.13
N SER A 1002 -31.81 8.11 -29.68
CA SER A 1002 -32.54 7.71 -30.91
C SER A 1002 -32.07 6.37 -31.50
N VAL A 1003 -32.10 5.27 -30.74
CA VAL A 1003 -32.39 3.95 -31.34
C VAL A 1003 -33.32 3.20 -30.40
N ALA A 1004 -34.40 2.67 -30.98
CA ALA A 1004 -35.53 2.10 -30.28
C ALA A 1004 -35.18 0.91 -29.37
N ARG A 1005 -35.99 0.80 -28.31
CA ARG A 1005 -36.08 -0.28 -27.33
C ARG A 1005 -36.01 -1.68 -27.96
N THR A 1006 -35.13 -2.53 -27.44
CA THR A 1006 -35.40 -3.97 -27.27
C THR A 1006 -34.57 -4.50 -26.10
N ARG A 1007 -35.20 -4.59 -24.93
CA ARG A 1007 -34.75 -5.42 -23.79
C ARG A 1007 -34.99 -6.89 -24.16
N GLN A 1008 -34.13 -7.47 -25.00
CA GLN A 1008 -34.15 -8.92 -25.24
C GLN A 1008 -32.84 -9.43 -25.87
N GLN A 1009 -31.68 -9.13 -25.29
CA GLN A 1009 -30.41 -9.79 -25.66
C GLN A 1009 -29.30 -9.51 -24.61
N CYS A 1010 -29.44 -10.10 -23.42
CA CYS A 1010 -28.35 -10.27 -22.45
C CYS A 1010 -28.60 -11.52 -21.58
N HIS A 1011 -29.04 -12.60 -22.22
CA HIS A 1011 -29.26 -13.93 -21.62
C HIS A 1011 -28.79 -15.04 -22.58
N VAL A 1012 -27.65 -14.84 -23.25
CA VAL A 1012 -26.94 -15.88 -24.00
C VAL A 1012 -25.44 -15.65 -23.86
N PHE A 1013 -24.90 -15.83 -22.65
CA PHE A 1013 -23.45 -16.05 -22.40
C PHE A 1013 -23.24 -16.50 -20.94
N ALA A 1014 -24.04 -17.46 -20.47
CA ALA A 1014 -23.83 -18.11 -19.15
C ALA A 1014 -24.59 -19.45 -19.01
N GLN A 1015 -24.82 -20.20 -20.10
CA GLN A 1015 -25.33 -21.57 -20.02
C GLN A 1015 -24.84 -22.40 -21.22
N SER A 1016 -23.62 -22.92 -21.14
CA SER A 1016 -23.19 -24.10 -21.92
C SER A 1016 -21.79 -24.54 -21.49
N VAL A 1017 -21.63 -24.92 -20.22
CA VAL A 1017 -20.57 -25.82 -19.77
C VAL A 1017 -21.18 -26.79 -18.76
N LYS A 1018 -21.95 -27.75 -19.27
CA LYS A 1018 -22.24 -29.03 -18.61
C LYS A 1018 -22.35 -30.07 -19.72
N GLU A 1019 -21.55 -31.12 -19.55
CA GLU A 1019 -21.43 -32.37 -20.34
C GLU A 1019 -20.08 -32.52 -21.04
N ILE A 1020 -19.07 -32.88 -20.23
CA ILE A 1020 -17.95 -33.70 -20.67
C ILE A 1020 -18.32 -35.14 -20.28
N PRO A 1021 -18.49 -36.08 -21.22
CA PRO A 1021 -18.36 -37.50 -20.93
C PRO A 1021 -16.89 -37.91 -21.01
N ASP A 1022 -16.51 -38.78 -20.08
CA ASP A 1022 -15.28 -39.59 -20.07
C ASP A 1022 -14.80 -39.99 -21.47
N ILE A 1023 -13.51 -39.72 -21.76
CA ILE A 1023 -12.75 -40.49 -22.76
C ILE A 1023 -11.42 -40.90 -22.13
N ASN A 1024 -11.45 -42.06 -21.50
CA ASN A 1024 -10.35 -43.00 -21.53
C ASN A 1024 -10.41 -43.78 -22.85
N SER A 1025 -9.24 -44.07 -23.42
CA SER A 1025 -8.93 -45.11 -24.42
C SER A 1025 -8.87 -44.74 -25.92
N PHE A 1026 -7.91 -45.41 -26.56
CA PHE A 1026 -7.56 -45.54 -28.00
C PHE A 1026 -6.58 -44.49 -28.55
N LYS A 1027 -5.28 -44.83 -28.65
CA LYS A 1027 -4.56 -45.77 -29.55
C LYS A 1027 -4.33 -45.21 -30.97
N SER A 1028 -3.05 -45.16 -31.29
CA SER A 1028 -2.38 -45.27 -32.59
C SER A 1028 -3.21 -45.78 -33.77
N THR A 1029 -3.12 -45.09 -34.91
CA THR A 1029 -2.59 -45.56 -36.23
C THR A 1029 -2.95 -44.50 -37.28
N ASN A 1030 -1.99 -43.79 -37.89
CA ASN A 1030 -1.20 -44.15 -39.07
C ASN A 1030 -1.87 -43.76 -40.42
N VAL A 1031 -1.04 -43.15 -41.30
CA VAL A 1031 -1.06 -43.17 -42.79
C VAL A 1031 -1.59 -41.92 -43.52
N ASP A 1032 -0.61 -41.20 -44.08
CA ASP A 1032 -0.45 -40.66 -45.46
C ASP A 1032 -1.59 -39.91 -46.16
N ALA A 1033 -1.30 -38.70 -46.66
CA ALA A 1033 -0.76 -38.51 -48.02
C ALA A 1033 -0.69 -37.02 -48.41
N GLN A 1034 0.40 -36.71 -49.12
CA GLN A 1034 0.72 -35.45 -49.80
C GLN A 1034 -0.24 -35.08 -50.95
N ILE A 1035 -0.07 -33.83 -51.42
CA ILE A 1035 -0.34 -33.21 -52.75
C ILE A 1035 -1.19 -31.94 -52.52
N GLY A 1036 -0.86 -30.71 -52.94
CA GLY A 1036 0.20 -30.06 -53.73
C GLY A 1036 -0.10 -28.54 -53.67
N SER A 1037 0.86 -27.65 -53.41
CA SER A 1037 1.65 -26.84 -54.37
C SER A 1037 0.88 -25.86 -55.28
N GLU A 1038 1.45 -24.65 -55.39
CA GLU A 1038 1.19 -23.52 -56.34
C GLU A 1038 0.05 -22.56 -55.93
N PHE A 1039 0.16 -21.22 -55.88
CA PHE A 1039 1.00 -20.13 -56.44
C PHE A 1039 1.11 -19.05 -55.33
N GLY A 1040 2.10 -18.16 -55.19
CA GLY A 1040 2.90 -17.42 -56.15
C GLY A 1040 2.89 -15.92 -55.74
N MET A 1041 4.08 -15.41 -55.42
CA MET A 1041 4.48 -14.03 -55.10
C MET A 1041 3.66 -12.86 -55.66
N PHE A 1042 3.58 -11.74 -54.93
CA PHE A 1042 3.95 -10.40 -55.44
C PHE A 1042 4.30 -9.42 -54.28
N SER A 1043 5.53 -8.91 -54.33
CA SER A 1043 5.99 -7.69 -53.66
C SER A 1043 5.68 -6.46 -54.51
N CYS A 1044 5.35 -5.31 -53.91
CA CYS A 1044 6.16 -4.06 -53.90
C CYS A 1044 5.33 -2.79 -53.57
N SER A 1045 5.90 -1.99 -52.66
CA SER A 1045 5.92 -0.52 -52.58
C SER A 1045 4.60 0.29 -52.56
N LYS A 1046 4.30 0.90 -51.42
CA LYS A 1046 4.72 2.29 -51.11
C LYS A 1046 4.66 2.54 -49.61
#